data_AF-A0A956R697-F1
#
_entry.id   AF-A0A956R697-F1
#
_cell.length_a   1.000
_cell.length_b   1.000
_cell.length_c   1.000
_cell.angle_alpha   90.00
_cell.angle_beta   90.00
_cell.angle_gamma   90.00
#
_symmetry.space_group_name_H-M   'P 1'
#
loop_
_entity.id
_entity.type
_entity.pdbx_description
1 polymer ?
#
loop_
_entity_poly.entity_id
_entity_poly.type
_entity_poly.pdbx_seq_one_letter_code
_entity_poly.pdbx_strand_id
1 'polypeptide(L)'
;MTRRALHLTVPALTLLLLPGCYQGTSGAPPTADGGSTGGSGEDTGEDAADDSDGSDDGSDDGSDDGEPPAPFDASEPQSYARKVKLLLTGEPLLPTELALVEADPESLRDLVRDWSETEAFRVKMLDFFTVAFQQEQITRTNIVSQLRGTDGAGNFFPRAELYRNLTESFARTAWNIVEQGRPFTEVANTRRWMMTTAMMSFLVAADDPPNSGPQHTFYNNNPPAGMGPGSSVAQQVANRAWYVPNGCVNPSYTTNKRFFVLPALMGHLEDADCPEFEGAAVIEDGDFSDWREVELQTLAAGDAKTPYFDIPALRSASTLGLEISRTGFFSTPAFLAKWRSNVDNSYRVTTNQTLIVALGQSFDSENVTMPLDDSGLSDDHADPTTQCYGCHVQLDPMRNFFMKEFDADFYSALDEEVDVTPSFAFFGHVVEGDDLTDLGEAIATHPRFAAAWVQKLCYLANSQQCDPTDPEFERIVEHFVSSGHDFRELVVELFSSPLVTGSERTVTHDNIEFLVSITRRAHLCHTLDTRLQRTGVCSGNNNVANAVPEDAWSRGSATPFQPAASSLFYAASMESFCSDLSKDVVDAEGSVLQSSDMEAAVTFLVEGLMDLSAEDSRNPMAREALEQHVEDARMLTNNDRIVLESAFTLACTSPFVTSVGF
;
A
#
# COMPACT_ATOMS: atom_id res chain seq x y z
N MET A 1 32.23 20.71 29.49
CA MET A 1 33.30 19.90 28.89
C MET A 1 32.97 19.71 27.42
N THR A 2 33.93 20.03 26.57
CA THR A 2 33.81 20.38 25.15
C THR A 2 33.42 19.21 24.23
N ARG A 3 32.32 19.39 23.48
CA ARG A 3 31.95 18.55 22.31
C ARG A 3 32.96 18.78 21.18
N ARG A 4 33.58 17.72 20.66
CA ARG A 4 34.28 17.71 19.37
C ARG A 4 33.47 16.87 18.40
N ALA A 5 32.93 17.51 17.38
CA ALA A 5 32.39 16.85 16.19
C ALA A 5 33.57 16.38 15.33
N LEU A 6 33.53 15.12 14.88
CA LEU A 6 34.45 14.61 13.87
C LEU A 6 33.80 14.85 12.49
N HIS A 7 34.36 15.79 11.75
CA HIS A 7 34.17 15.91 10.31
C HIS A 7 35.24 15.07 9.61
N LEU A 8 34.82 14.05 8.86
CA LEU A 8 35.63 13.47 7.78
C LEU A 8 35.46 14.34 6.53
N THR A 9 36.58 14.62 5.88
CA THR A 9 36.69 15.53 4.73
C THR A 9 36.59 14.71 3.44
N VAL A 10 35.60 15.05 2.59
CA VAL A 10 35.46 14.55 1.22
C VAL A 10 35.88 15.67 0.27
N PRO A 11 36.73 15.45 -0.74
CA PRO A 11 37.07 16.49 -1.70
C PRO A 11 35.92 16.73 -2.69
N ALA A 12 35.69 18.00 -2.98
CA ALA A 12 34.62 18.54 -3.80
C ALA A 12 34.64 18.03 -5.25
N LEU A 13 33.47 17.63 -5.76
CA LEU A 13 33.19 17.55 -7.19
C LEU A 13 32.00 18.46 -7.53
N THR A 14 32.25 19.36 -8.47
CA THR A 14 31.41 20.51 -8.80
C THR A 14 30.18 20.11 -9.63
N LEU A 15 29.05 20.69 -9.21
CA LEU A 15 27.71 20.65 -9.80
C LEU A 15 27.67 21.15 -11.27
N LEU A 16 26.93 20.45 -12.13
CA LEU A 16 26.28 21.00 -13.33
C LEU A 16 24.86 20.43 -13.40
N LEU A 17 23.87 21.24 -13.04
CA LEU A 17 22.44 20.99 -13.20
C LEU A 17 21.89 22.01 -14.20
N LEU A 18 21.26 21.52 -15.27
CA LEU A 18 20.41 22.29 -16.17
C LEU A 18 18.94 21.86 -15.93
N PRO A 19 17.97 22.78 -15.86
CA PRO A 19 16.56 22.44 -15.65
C PRO A 19 15.83 22.15 -16.96
N GLY A 20 15.19 20.98 -17.06
CA GLY A 20 14.16 20.66 -18.05
C GLY A 20 12.77 20.87 -17.46
N CYS A 21 11.94 21.61 -18.19
CA CYS A 21 10.61 22.08 -17.78
C CYS A 21 9.57 20.96 -17.69
N TYR A 22 8.77 20.94 -16.62
CA TYR A 22 7.43 20.35 -16.61
C TYR A 22 6.49 21.33 -15.88
N GLN A 23 5.66 22.03 -16.65
CA GLN A 23 4.56 22.87 -16.13
C GLN A 23 3.27 22.06 -16.23
N GLY A 24 2.77 21.62 -15.07
CA GLY A 24 1.40 21.14 -14.88
C GLY A 24 0.82 21.84 -13.66
N THR A 25 -0.06 22.79 -13.89
CA THR A 25 -0.63 23.70 -12.87
C THR A 25 -1.50 22.95 -11.87
N SER A 26 -1.06 22.87 -10.61
CA SER A 26 -1.90 22.53 -9.47
C SER A 26 -2.65 23.77 -8.99
N GLY A 27 -3.92 23.89 -9.35
CA GLY A 27 -4.83 24.89 -8.79
C GLY A 27 -5.29 24.45 -7.39
N ALA A 28 -4.88 25.20 -6.36
CA ALA A 28 -5.50 25.14 -5.04
C ALA A 28 -6.77 26.03 -5.01
N PRO A 29 -7.82 25.67 -4.25
CA PRO A 29 -9.06 26.44 -4.20
C PRO A 29 -8.90 27.74 -3.38
N PRO A 30 -9.68 28.80 -3.70
CA PRO A 30 -9.45 30.14 -3.16
C PRO A 30 -10.05 30.31 -1.77
N THR A 31 -9.27 30.85 -0.83
CA THR A 31 -9.79 31.57 0.33
C THR A 31 -9.86 33.06 0.00
N ALA A 32 -11.00 33.64 0.38
CA ALA A 32 -11.33 35.04 0.16
C ALA A 32 -10.67 35.97 1.21
N ASP A 33 -10.59 37.23 0.79
CA ASP A 33 -10.45 38.48 1.54
C ASP A 33 -9.05 38.97 1.97
N GLY A 34 -8.77 40.20 1.51
CA GLY A 34 -7.80 41.10 2.14
C GLY A 34 -7.04 41.99 1.15
N GLY A 35 -7.70 43.01 0.59
CA GLY A 35 -7.06 43.95 -0.33
C GLY A 35 -5.96 44.80 0.30
N SER A 36 -5.00 45.24 -0.52
CA SER A 36 -4.32 46.52 -0.37
C SER A 36 -3.53 46.89 -1.63
N THR A 37 -3.34 48.19 -1.76
CA THR A 37 -3.03 49.03 -2.92
C THR A 37 -1.55 49.12 -3.30
N GLY A 38 -1.30 49.42 -4.59
CA GLY A 38 -0.12 50.14 -5.11
C GLY A 38 1.08 49.24 -5.41
N GLY A 39 1.86 49.44 -6.47
CA GLY A 39 1.93 50.53 -7.44
C GLY A 39 2.90 50.17 -8.56
N SER A 40 2.81 50.97 -9.61
CA SER A 40 3.62 51.05 -10.83
C SER A 40 5.13 50.89 -10.68
N GLY A 41 5.75 50.29 -11.70
CA GLY A 41 7.17 50.43 -12.02
C GLY A 41 7.47 49.90 -13.42
N GLU A 42 7.58 50.82 -14.38
CA GLU A 42 8.12 50.64 -15.74
C GLU A 42 9.63 50.38 -15.71
N ASP A 43 10.14 49.57 -16.65
CA ASP A 43 11.39 49.78 -17.43
C ASP A 43 11.57 48.54 -18.34
N THR A 44 11.44 48.55 -19.67
CA THR A 44 12.23 49.15 -20.78
C THR A 44 13.74 48.81 -20.82
N GLY A 45 14.17 48.24 -21.95
CA GLY A 45 15.56 48.01 -22.38
C GLY A 45 15.71 46.68 -23.13
N GLU A 46 15.41 46.62 -24.44
CA GLU A 46 16.30 46.90 -25.59
C GLU A 46 17.32 45.78 -25.91
N ASP A 47 17.05 45.12 -27.04
CA ASP A 47 17.93 44.83 -28.18
C ASP A 47 19.39 44.35 -27.95
N ALA A 48 19.66 43.14 -28.42
CA ALA A 48 20.76 42.89 -29.36
C ALA A 48 20.54 41.58 -30.13
N ALA A 49 20.26 41.71 -31.42
CA ALA A 49 20.45 40.67 -32.41
C ALA A 49 21.95 40.41 -32.62
N ASP A 50 22.34 39.16 -32.77
CA ASP A 50 23.44 38.83 -33.68
C ASP A 50 23.16 37.52 -34.40
N ASP A 51 23.45 37.58 -35.69
CA ASP A 51 23.05 36.72 -36.79
C ASP A 51 24.33 36.00 -37.24
N SER A 52 24.37 34.67 -37.22
CA SER A 52 25.35 33.95 -38.02
C SER A 52 24.87 32.56 -38.39
N ASP A 53 24.31 32.56 -39.59
CA ASP A 53 24.06 31.46 -40.51
C ASP A 53 25.29 30.54 -40.69
N GLY A 54 25.03 29.24 -40.81
CA GLY A 54 26.05 28.20 -40.92
C GLY A 54 25.42 26.85 -41.28
N SER A 55 24.96 26.76 -42.53
CA SER A 55 24.56 25.51 -43.18
C SER A 55 25.76 24.56 -43.27
N ASP A 56 25.61 23.31 -42.86
CA ASP A 56 26.36 22.21 -43.46
C ASP A 56 25.52 20.92 -43.50
N ASP A 57 25.51 20.36 -44.70
CA ASP A 57 24.67 19.28 -45.20
C ASP A 57 25.54 18.02 -45.21
N GLY A 58 25.25 17.07 -44.32
CA GLY A 58 26.08 15.89 -44.09
C GLY A 58 25.22 14.67 -43.79
N SER A 59 24.79 13.99 -44.85
CA SER A 59 24.26 12.63 -44.77
C SER A 59 25.37 11.68 -44.31
N ASP A 60 25.27 11.17 -43.08
CA ASP A 60 26.13 10.10 -42.58
C ASP A 60 25.27 8.84 -42.40
N ASP A 61 25.26 8.01 -43.45
CA ASP A 61 24.74 6.65 -43.46
C ASP A 61 25.79 5.75 -42.78
N GLY A 62 25.92 5.94 -41.47
CA GLY A 62 26.76 5.13 -40.59
C GLY A 62 25.95 3.95 -40.10
N SER A 63 26.14 2.79 -40.74
CA SER A 63 25.83 1.49 -40.15
C SER A 63 26.60 1.36 -38.83
N ASP A 64 25.91 1.66 -37.73
CA ASP A 64 26.31 1.37 -36.37
C ASP A 64 26.35 -0.16 -36.22
N ASP A 65 27.49 -0.75 -36.60
CA ASP A 65 27.84 -2.12 -36.27
C ASP A 65 28.07 -2.16 -34.75
N GLY A 66 26.96 -2.09 -34.01
CA GLY A 66 26.92 -2.01 -32.56
C GLY A 66 27.77 -3.10 -31.94
N GLU A 67 28.56 -2.69 -30.95
CA GLU A 67 29.34 -3.59 -30.11
C GLU A 67 28.45 -4.76 -29.67
N PRO A 68 28.88 -6.03 -29.85
CA PRO A 68 28.05 -7.17 -29.49
C PRO A 68 27.65 -7.04 -28.02
N PRO A 69 26.37 -7.25 -27.67
CA PRO A 69 25.90 -7.10 -26.30
C PRO A 69 26.79 -7.93 -25.38
N ALA A 70 27.11 -7.36 -24.22
CA ALA A 70 27.94 -8.02 -23.23
C ALA A 70 27.41 -9.45 -22.97
N PRO A 71 28.29 -10.45 -22.83
CA PRO A 71 27.85 -11.81 -22.58
C PRO A 71 27.01 -11.85 -21.30
N PHE A 72 25.85 -12.52 -21.38
CA PHE A 72 24.99 -12.75 -20.23
C PHE A 72 25.75 -13.56 -19.18
N ASP A 73 25.74 -13.05 -17.94
CA ASP A 73 26.30 -13.72 -16.78
C ASP A 73 25.14 -14.23 -15.92
N ALA A 74 25.05 -15.56 -15.78
CA ALA A 74 23.96 -16.18 -15.04
C ALA A 74 24.15 -15.94 -13.54
N SER A 75 23.07 -15.63 -12.84
CA SER A 75 23.11 -15.46 -11.39
C SER A 75 23.39 -16.79 -10.70
N GLU A 76 24.33 -16.77 -9.75
CA GLU A 76 24.70 -17.93 -8.96
C GLU A 76 23.54 -18.40 -8.04
N PRO A 77 23.39 -19.72 -7.79
CA PRO A 77 22.38 -20.31 -6.90
C PRO A 77 22.19 -19.60 -5.57
N GLN A 78 23.30 -19.26 -4.93
CA GLN A 78 23.30 -18.55 -3.66
C GLN A 78 22.67 -17.16 -3.74
N SER A 79 22.89 -16.42 -4.83
CA SER A 79 22.37 -15.06 -4.98
C SER A 79 20.86 -15.08 -5.16
N TYR A 80 20.36 -15.86 -6.12
CA TYR A 80 18.93 -15.87 -6.40
C TYR A 80 18.10 -16.57 -5.32
N ALA A 81 18.59 -17.63 -4.67
CA ALA A 81 17.85 -18.29 -3.60
C ALA A 81 17.67 -17.36 -2.39
N ARG A 82 18.72 -16.60 -2.03
CA ARG A 82 18.65 -15.56 -0.98
C ARG A 82 17.69 -14.44 -1.37
N LYS A 83 17.76 -13.94 -2.61
CA LYS A 83 16.84 -12.92 -3.14
C LYS A 83 15.38 -13.38 -2.97
N VAL A 84 15.07 -14.58 -3.45
CA VAL A 84 13.71 -15.13 -3.42
C VAL A 84 13.23 -15.34 -1.98
N LYS A 85 14.04 -15.97 -1.12
CA LYS A 85 13.69 -16.15 0.31
C LYS A 85 13.46 -14.82 1.02
N LEU A 86 14.34 -13.83 0.81
CA LEU A 86 14.22 -12.49 1.38
C LEU A 86 12.91 -11.80 0.97
N LEU A 87 12.56 -11.87 -0.31
CA LEU A 87 11.34 -11.26 -0.83
C LEU A 87 10.08 -11.95 -0.30
N LEU A 88 10.09 -13.28 -0.24
CA LEU A 88 8.94 -14.07 0.13
C LEU A 88 8.73 -14.16 1.64
N THR A 89 9.77 -14.24 2.46
CA THR A 89 9.62 -14.43 3.92
C THR A 89 10.42 -13.45 4.77
N GLY A 90 11.46 -12.82 4.22
CA GLY A 90 12.39 -11.96 4.98
C GLY A 90 13.34 -12.72 5.92
N GLU A 91 13.23 -14.04 5.98
CA GLU A 91 14.11 -14.91 6.76
C GLU A 91 15.46 -15.09 6.04
N PRO A 92 16.50 -15.55 6.75
CA PRO A 92 17.75 -15.99 6.12
C PRO A 92 17.55 -17.32 5.35
N LEU A 93 18.39 -17.55 4.34
CA LEU A 93 18.46 -18.82 3.61
C LEU A 93 19.22 -19.85 4.46
N LEU A 94 18.60 -20.99 4.72
CA LEU A 94 19.24 -22.04 5.53
C LEU A 94 20.33 -22.76 4.72
N PRO A 95 21.43 -23.21 5.36
CA PRO A 95 22.48 -23.97 4.67
C PRO A 95 21.95 -25.23 3.96
N THR A 96 20.96 -25.89 4.55
CA THR A 96 20.31 -27.06 3.94
C THR A 96 19.47 -26.72 2.72
N GLU A 97 18.86 -25.53 2.69
CA GLU A 97 18.11 -25.06 1.53
C GLU A 97 19.08 -24.68 0.40
N LEU A 98 20.16 -23.96 0.73
CA LEU A 98 21.21 -23.61 -0.23
C LEU A 98 21.82 -24.86 -0.89
N ALA A 99 22.17 -25.87 -0.09
CA ALA A 99 22.75 -27.12 -0.60
C ALA A 99 21.82 -27.87 -1.56
N LEU A 100 20.49 -27.75 -1.41
CA LEU A 100 19.53 -28.31 -2.36
C LEU A 100 19.58 -27.58 -3.70
N VAL A 101 19.55 -26.24 -3.69
CA VAL A 101 19.56 -25.42 -4.91
C VAL A 101 20.90 -25.52 -5.65
N GLU A 102 22.03 -25.59 -4.93
CA GLU A 102 23.35 -25.79 -5.54
C GLU A 102 23.48 -27.16 -6.20
N ALA A 103 22.87 -28.19 -5.61
CA ALA A 103 22.87 -29.54 -6.19
C ALA A 103 21.94 -29.65 -7.40
N ASP A 104 20.80 -28.97 -7.35
CA ASP A 104 19.78 -28.97 -8.39
C ASP A 104 18.98 -27.64 -8.36
N PRO A 105 19.23 -26.72 -9.32
CA PRO A 105 18.49 -25.46 -9.43
C PRO A 105 16.97 -25.61 -9.48
N GLU A 106 16.45 -26.74 -10.00
CA GLU A 106 15.00 -26.98 -10.07
C GLU A 106 14.37 -27.15 -8.68
N SER A 107 15.16 -27.50 -7.65
CA SER A 107 14.71 -27.61 -6.26
C SER A 107 14.22 -26.29 -5.67
N LEU A 108 14.58 -25.13 -6.26
CA LEU A 108 14.06 -23.83 -5.82
C LEU A 108 12.54 -23.77 -5.89
N ARG A 109 11.92 -24.42 -6.88
CA ARG A 109 10.46 -24.41 -7.04
C ARG A 109 9.74 -25.04 -5.85
N ASP A 110 10.27 -26.15 -5.34
CA ASP A 110 9.73 -26.83 -4.16
C ASP A 110 9.98 -26.02 -2.88
N LEU A 111 11.15 -25.39 -2.76
CA LEU A 111 11.43 -24.47 -1.66
C LEU A 111 10.49 -23.26 -1.64
N VAL A 112 10.23 -22.63 -2.77
CA VAL A 112 9.28 -21.51 -2.87
C VAL A 112 7.87 -21.94 -2.45
N ARG A 113 7.46 -23.15 -2.83
CA ARG A 113 6.20 -23.74 -2.40
C ARG A 113 6.14 -23.89 -0.89
N ASP A 114 7.16 -24.50 -0.28
CA ASP A 114 7.26 -24.67 1.17
C ASP A 114 7.26 -23.32 1.90
N TRP A 115 8.03 -22.35 1.41
CA TRP A 115 8.09 -21.00 1.99
C TRP A 115 6.75 -20.28 1.90
N SER A 116 5.96 -20.53 0.86
CA SER A 116 4.63 -19.95 0.72
C SER A 116 3.66 -20.42 1.81
N GLU A 117 3.93 -21.53 2.49
CA GLU A 117 3.08 -22.04 3.57
C GLU A 117 3.35 -21.37 4.93
N THR A 118 4.38 -20.54 5.02
CA THR A 118 4.81 -19.92 6.28
C THR A 118 3.98 -18.68 6.66
N GLU A 119 3.89 -18.38 7.96
CA GLU A 119 3.29 -17.11 8.42
C GLU A 119 4.11 -15.90 7.96
N ALA A 120 5.43 -16.03 7.85
CA ALA A 120 6.29 -14.97 7.34
C ALA A 120 5.92 -14.58 5.89
N PHE A 121 5.61 -15.57 5.05
CA PHE A 121 5.08 -15.32 3.71
C PHE A 121 3.72 -14.65 3.72
N ARG A 122 2.81 -15.11 4.58
CA ARG A 122 1.50 -14.47 4.74
C ARG A 122 1.63 -12.98 5.07
N VAL A 123 2.52 -12.61 5.99
CA VAL A 123 2.75 -11.19 6.35
C VAL A 123 3.22 -10.39 5.14
N LYS A 124 4.21 -10.89 4.38
CA LYS A 124 4.67 -10.25 3.14
C LYS A 124 3.55 -10.08 2.11
N MET A 125 2.68 -11.08 1.97
CA MET A 125 1.56 -11.01 1.02
C MET A 125 0.49 -10.03 1.46
N LEU A 126 0.23 -9.86 2.76
CA LEU A 126 -0.68 -8.83 3.25
C LEU A 126 -0.17 -7.41 2.93
N ASP A 127 1.13 -7.16 3.09
CA ASP A 127 1.75 -5.89 2.70
C ASP A 127 1.66 -5.68 1.18
N PHE A 128 2.04 -6.69 0.40
CA PHE A 128 1.93 -6.66 -1.06
C PHE A 128 0.51 -6.36 -1.51
N PHE A 129 -0.49 -7.06 -0.98
CA PHE A 129 -1.89 -6.85 -1.35
C PHE A 129 -2.40 -5.48 -0.92
N THR A 130 -1.98 -4.96 0.24
CA THR A 130 -2.35 -3.62 0.68
C THR A 130 -1.96 -2.57 -0.37
N VAL A 131 -0.72 -2.63 -0.88
CA VAL A 131 -0.20 -1.71 -1.88
C VAL A 131 -0.74 -2.01 -3.29
N ALA A 132 -0.80 -3.28 -3.68
CA ALA A 132 -1.24 -3.72 -5.01
C ALA A 132 -2.72 -3.41 -5.27
N PHE A 133 -3.57 -3.55 -4.25
CA PHE A 133 -4.98 -3.13 -4.29
C PHE A 133 -5.17 -1.65 -3.95
N GLN A 134 -4.10 -0.91 -3.69
CA GLN A 134 -4.10 0.52 -3.43
C GLN A 134 -5.02 0.92 -2.25
N GLN A 135 -4.93 0.19 -1.13
CA GLN A 135 -5.79 0.36 0.06
C GLN A 135 -5.17 1.26 1.15
N GLU A 136 -3.96 1.76 0.93
CA GLU A 136 -3.17 2.57 1.84
C GLU A 136 -3.34 4.09 1.62
N GLN A 137 -2.65 4.90 2.44
CA GLN A 137 -2.67 6.39 2.38
C GLN A 137 -4.05 7.02 2.61
N ILE A 138 -4.90 6.35 3.39
CA ILE A 138 -6.17 6.94 3.83
C ILE A 138 -5.94 7.93 4.96
N THR A 139 -6.68 9.04 4.94
CA THR A 139 -6.66 10.05 6.00
C THR A 139 -8.04 10.27 6.55
N ARG A 140 -8.11 10.86 7.74
CA ARG A 140 -9.33 11.36 8.36
C ARG A 140 -10.21 12.14 7.37
N THR A 141 -9.62 13.10 6.66
CA THR A 141 -10.31 13.99 5.71
C THR A 141 -10.99 13.22 4.58
N ASN A 142 -10.45 12.05 4.22
CA ASN A 142 -10.93 11.24 3.12
C ASN A 142 -11.95 10.18 3.55
N ILE A 143 -11.86 9.67 4.79
CA ILE A 143 -12.85 8.71 5.30
C ILE A 143 -14.10 9.40 5.83
N VAL A 144 -13.98 10.63 6.35
CA VAL A 144 -15.12 11.33 6.95
C VAL A 144 -16.21 11.67 5.94
N SER A 145 -15.86 11.88 4.67
CA SER A 145 -16.86 12.13 3.64
C SER A 145 -17.80 10.97 3.43
N GLN A 146 -17.33 9.73 3.65
CA GLN A 146 -18.12 8.50 3.52
C GLN A 146 -19.22 8.37 4.57
N LEU A 147 -19.12 9.13 5.67
CA LEU A 147 -20.23 9.32 6.59
C LEU A 147 -21.10 10.46 6.03
N ARG A 148 -22.28 10.18 5.46
CA ARG A 148 -23.15 11.25 4.89
C ARG A 148 -23.35 12.43 5.86
N GLY A 149 -23.46 13.65 5.35
CA GLY A 149 -23.91 14.84 6.08
C GLY A 149 -22.89 15.98 6.17
N THR A 150 -23.38 17.22 6.13
CA THR A 150 -22.57 18.47 6.06
C THR A 150 -21.72 18.76 7.29
N ASP A 151 -21.98 18.11 8.41
CA ASP A 151 -21.42 18.46 9.72
C ASP A 151 -20.21 17.57 10.11
N GLY A 152 -19.85 16.59 9.27
CA GLY A 152 -18.72 15.69 9.51
C GLY A 152 -17.34 16.34 9.29
N ALA A 153 -17.27 17.41 8.49
CA ALA A 153 -16.04 18.13 8.20
C ALA A 153 -15.50 18.85 9.46
N GLY A 154 -14.65 18.15 10.22
CA GLY A 154 -13.95 18.71 11.38
C GLY A 154 -14.13 17.95 12.69
N ASN A 155 -15.16 17.12 12.85
CA ASN A 155 -15.55 16.54 14.16
C ASN A 155 -15.52 14.99 14.26
N PHE A 156 -15.16 14.25 13.20
CA PHE A 156 -15.04 12.79 13.26
C PHE A 156 -13.62 12.35 13.66
N PHE A 157 -13.43 11.73 14.83
CA PHE A 157 -12.12 11.29 15.33
C PHE A 157 -12.20 9.82 15.78
N PRO A 158 -12.20 8.86 14.86
CA PRO A 158 -12.12 7.47 15.26
C PRO A 158 -10.72 7.14 15.77
N ARG A 159 -10.64 6.04 16.53
CA ARG A 159 -9.38 5.41 16.94
C ARG A 159 -8.47 5.07 15.74
N ALA A 160 -7.16 5.14 15.95
CA ALA A 160 -6.16 4.84 14.92
C ALA A 160 -6.33 3.42 14.33
N GLU A 161 -6.76 2.47 15.16
CA GLU A 161 -7.00 1.08 14.81
C GLU A 161 -8.10 0.91 13.76
N LEU A 162 -9.09 1.81 13.70
CA LEU A 162 -10.10 1.76 12.64
C LEU A 162 -9.47 2.00 11.28
N TYR A 163 -8.56 2.98 11.15
CA TYR A 163 -7.87 3.25 9.89
C TYR A 163 -7.06 2.04 9.43
N ARG A 164 -6.39 1.37 10.38
CA ARG A 164 -5.69 0.11 10.11
C ARG A 164 -6.67 -0.97 9.64
N ASN A 165 -7.82 -1.15 10.30
CA ASN A 165 -8.82 -2.11 9.85
C ASN A 165 -9.32 -1.81 8.42
N LEU A 166 -9.61 -0.54 8.12
CA LEU A 166 -10.07 -0.15 6.77
C LEU A 166 -8.99 -0.42 5.70
N THR A 167 -7.73 -0.16 6.02
CA THR A 167 -6.57 -0.39 5.14
C THR A 167 -6.33 -1.88 4.91
N GLU A 168 -6.36 -2.70 5.97
CA GLU A 168 -6.00 -4.12 5.92
C GLU A 168 -7.13 -5.03 5.43
N SER A 169 -8.39 -4.60 5.52
CA SER A 169 -9.55 -5.47 5.29
C SER A 169 -9.48 -6.19 3.95
N PHE A 170 -9.19 -5.46 2.86
CA PHE A 170 -9.17 -6.08 1.55
C PHE A 170 -7.92 -6.93 1.30
N ALA A 171 -6.76 -6.55 1.85
CA ALA A 171 -5.57 -7.39 1.80
C ALA A 171 -5.79 -8.74 2.50
N ARG A 172 -6.47 -8.72 3.65
CA ARG A 172 -6.90 -9.93 4.37
C ARG A 172 -7.94 -10.72 3.58
N THR A 173 -8.83 -10.05 2.87
CA THR A 173 -9.82 -10.68 1.98
C THR A 173 -9.15 -11.41 0.82
N ALA A 174 -8.21 -10.75 0.13
CA ALA A 174 -7.41 -11.36 -0.91
C ALA A 174 -6.61 -12.56 -0.38
N TRP A 175 -5.95 -12.41 0.77
CA TRP A 175 -5.26 -13.55 1.39
C TRP A 175 -6.19 -14.71 1.73
N ASN A 176 -7.40 -14.42 2.23
CA ASN A 176 -8.37 -15.47 2.54
C ASN A 176 -8.88 -16.19 1.27
N ILE A 177 -8.97 -15.52 0.12
CA ILE A 177 -9.20 -16.17 -1.19
C ILE A 177 -8.06 -17.14 -1.51
N VAL A 178 -6.81 -16.68 -1.38
CA VAL A 178 -5.60 -17.48 -1.63
C VAL A 178 -5.50 -18.69 -0.70
N GLU A 179 -5.75 -18.49 0.60
CA GLU A 179 -5.68 -19.53 1.62
C GLU A 179 -6.74 -20.62 1.44
N GLN A 180 -7.91 -20.26 0.91
CA GLN A 180 -8.98 -21.20 0.60
C GLN A 180 -8.81 -21.90 -0.77
N GLY A 181 -7.76 -21.59 -1.53
CA GLY A 181 -7.56 -22.12 -2.89
C GLY A 181 -8.66 -21.69 -3.87
N ARG A 182 -9.26 -20.51 -3.63
CA ARG A 182 -10.27 -19.94 -4.51
C ARG A 182 -9.60 -19.21 -5.69
N PRO A 183 -10.25 -19.14 -6.87
CA PRO A 183 -9.73 -18.37 -8.00
C PRO A 183 -9.42 -16.94 -7.59
N PHE A 184 -8.19 -16.47 -7.85
CA PHE A 184 -7.79 -15.14 -7.44
C PHE A 184 -8.56 -14.01 -8.16
N THR A 185 -9.23 -14.32 -9.28
CA THR A 185 -10.17 -13.40 -9.94
C THR A 185 -11.34 -12.98 -9.04
N GLU A 186 -11.65 -13.75 -7.98
CA GLU A 186 -12.69 -13.39 -6.99
C GLU A 186 -12.44 -12.04 -6.31
N VAL A 187 -11.21 -11.52 -6.30
CA VAL A 187 -10.89 -10.19 -5.74
C VAL A 187 -11.65 -9.06 -6.45
N ALA A 188 -12.11 -9.28 -7.69
CA ALA A 188 -12.88 -8.31 -8.45
C ALA A 188 -14.39 -8.36 -8.16
N ASN A 189 -14.94 -9.52 -7.78
CA ASN A 189 -16.40 -9.71 -7.66
C ASN A 189 -16.86 -10.29 -6.31
N THR A 190 -15.96 -10.46 -5.34
CA THR A 190 -16.31 -10.96 -4.00
C THR A 190 -17.16 -9.97 -3.21
N ARG A 191 -18.18 -10.49 -2.54
CA ARG A 191 -18.93 -9.79 -1.47
C ARG A 191 -18.62 -10.34 -0.08
N ARG A 192 -17.62 -11.23 0.04
CA ARG A 192 -17.17 -11.78 1.31
C ARG A 192 -15.88 -11.10 1.69
N TRP A 193 -15.93 -10.26 2.72
CA TRP A 193 -14.80 -9.46 3.16
C TRP A 193 -14.34 -9.90 4.54
N MET A 194 -13.03 -9.88 4.76
CA MET A 194 -12.46 -9.95 6.10
C MET A 194 -12.73 -8.63 6.82
N MET A 195 -13.50 -8.68 7.89
CA MET A 195 -13.95 -7.50 8.64
C MET A 195 -13.80 -7.70 10.14
N THR A 196 -13.61 -6.60 10.85
CA THR A 196 -13.71 -6.52 12.31
C THR A 196 -15.09 -5.98 12.72
N THR A 197 -15.48 -6.15 13.98
CA THR A 197 -16.71 -5.56 14.51
C THR A 197 -16.71 -4.04 14.37
N ALA A 198 -15.58 -3.38 14.66
CA ALA A 198 -15.44 -1.93 14.51
C ALA A 198 -15.66 -1.47 13.05
N MET A 199 -15.12 -2.22 12.08
CA MET A 199 -15.32 -1.93 10.66
C MET A 199 -16.77 -2.11 10.22
N MET A 200 -17.46 -3.16 10.69
CA MET A 200 -18.88 -3.35 10.39
C MET A 200 -19.74 -2.20 10.93
N SER A 201 -19.46 -1.75 12.17
CA SER A 201 -20.11 -0.56 12.74
C SER A 201 -19.89 0.67 11.85
N PHE A 202 -18.65 0.89 11.38
CA PHE A 202 -18.36 1.98 10.45
C PHE A 202 -19.13 1.88 9.12
N LEU A 203 -19.17 0.70 8.47
CA LEU A 203 -19.88 0.54 7.20
C LEU A 203 -21.38 0.81 7.34
N VAL A 204 -22.02 0.26 8.37
CA VAL A 204 -23.44 0.52 8.62
C VAL A 204 -23.70 2.00 8.88
N ALA A 205 -22.81 2.65 9.65
CA ALA A 205 -22.91 4.07 9.92
C ALA A 205 -22.70 4.93 8.67
N ALA A 206 -21.84 4.52 7.73
CA ALA A 206 -21.64 5.19 6.43
C ALA A 206 -22.85 5.05 5.51
N ASP A 207 -23.52 3.91 5.58
CA ASP A 207 -24.68 3.53 4.78
C ASP A 207 -25.97 4.25 5.23
N ASP A 208 -26.15 4.51 6.53
CA ASP A 208 -27.35 5.19 7.07
C ASP A 208 -27.59 6.60 6.46
N PRO A 209 -28.85 7.09 6.39
CA PRO A 209 -29.12 8.46 5.91
C PRO A 209 -28.62 9.53 6.92
N PRO A 210 -28.22 10.74 6.46
CA PRO A 210 -27.51 11.73 7.28
C PRO A 210 -28.34 12.33 8.42
N ASN A 211 -29.67 12.39 8.25
CA ASN A 211 -30.56 13.17 9.11
C ASN A 211 -31.68 12.35 9.77
N SER A 212 -31.68 11.02 9.62
CA SER A 212 -32.79 10.15 10.08
C SER A 212 -32.41 9.20 11.23
N GLY A 213 -31.21 9.32 11.78
CA GLY A 213 -30.74 8.47 12.87
C GLY A 213 -31.51 8.65 14.18
N PRO A 214 -31.60 7.60 15.01
CA PRO A 214 -32.20 7.70 16.33
C PRO A 214 -31.44 8.68 17.23
N GLN A 215 -32.13 9.31 18.18
CA GLN A 215 -31.49 10.12 19.21
C GLN A 215 -30.72 9.24 20.20
N HIS A 216 -29.50 9.65 20.50
CA HIS A 216 -28.61 9.05 21.49
C HIS A 216 -28.40 10.01 22.65
N THR A 217 -28.34 9.50 23.87
CA THR A 217 -28.05 10.31 25.07
C THR A 217 -26.69 9.95 25.64
N PHE A 218 -25.78 10.92 25.76
CA PHE A 218 -24.48 10.74 26.40
C PHE A 218 -24.57 11.30 27.82
N TYR A 219 -24.46 10.41 28.81
CA TYR A 219 -24.55 10.79 30.21
C TYR A 219 -23.16 11.06 30.79
N ASN A 220 -23.06 12.21 31.47
CA ASN A 220 -21.94 12.53 32.35
C ASN A 220 -22.02 11.71 33.65
N ASN A 221 -20.97 11.81 34.47
CA ASN A 221 -20.70 11.16 35.77
C ASN A 221 -21.87 10.84 36.74
N ASN A 222 -23.10 11.32 36.51
CA ASN A 222 -24.32 10.97 37.25
C ASN A 222 -25.47 10.51 36.32
N PRO A 223 -25.36 9.34 35.66
CA PRO A 223 -26.44 8.81 34.85
C PRO A 223 -27.62 8.30 35.70
N PRO A 224 -28.82 8.14 35.10
CA PRO A 224 -29.93 7.44 35.74
C PRO A 224 -29.55 6.03 36.21
N ALA A 225 -30.30 5.49 37.18
CA ALA A 225 -30.05 4.16 37.73
C ALA A 225 -30.02 3.10 36.60
N GLY A 226 -28.93 2.32 36.54
CA GLY A 226 -28.70 1.30 35.51
C GLY A 226 -27.92 1.77 34.28
N MET A 227 -27.50 3.04 34.20
CA MET A 227 -26.79 3.62 33.04
C MET A 227 -25.42 4.21 33.39
N GLY A 228 -24.76 3.69 34.43
CA GLY A 228 -23.44 4.14 34.90
C GLY A 228 -22.29 3.17 34.63
N PRO A 229 -21.17 3.27 35.38
CA PRO A 229 -19.95 2.45 35.20
C PRO A 229 -20.13 0.92 35.23
N GLY A 230 -21.32 0.41 35.56
CA GLY A 230 -21.65 -1.01 35.55
C GLY A 230 -22.81 -1.38 34.62
N SER A 231 -23.21 -0.48 33.73
CA SER A 231 -24.24 -0.77 32.72
C SER A 231 -23.69 -1.72 31.65
N SER A 232 -24.45 -2.76 31.30
CA SER A 232 -24.01 -3.67 30.24
C SER A 232 -24.13 -3.01 28.87
N VAL A 233 -23.29 -3.42 27.92
CA VAL A 233 -23.39 -2.97 26.51
C VAL A 233 -24.81 -3.16 26.00
N ALA A 234 -25.44 -4.31 26.25
CA ALA A 234 -26.82 -4.57 25.83
C ALA A 234 -27.83 -3.56 26.43
N GLN A 235 -27.65 -3.13 27.68
CA GLN A 235 -28.50 -2.10 28.29
C GLN A 235 -28.27 -0.73 27.65
N GLN A 236 -27.01 -0.36 27.39
CA GLN A 236 -26.66 0.90 26.75
C GLN A 236 -27.22 0.98 25.33
N VAL A 237 -27.08 -0.10 24.55
CA VAL A 237 -27.65 -0.25 23.20
C VAL A 237 -29.18 -0.14 23.22
N ALA A 238 -29.85 -0.92 24.09
CA ALA A 238 -31.31 -0.93 24.17
C ALA A 238 -31.91 0.45 24.50
N ASN A 239 -31.21 1.22 25.35
CA ASN A 239 -31.64 2.55 25.75
C ASN A 239 -31.11 3.66 24.82
N ARG A 240 -30.19 3.34 23.89
CA ARG A 240 -29.42 4.30 23.08
C ARG A 240 -28.80 5.39 23.95
N ALA A 241 -28.26 4.97 25.08
CA ALA A 241 -27.74 5.87 26.06
C ALA A 241 -26.41 5.33 26.59
N TRP A 242 -25.42 6.22 26.60
CA TRP A 242 -24.02 5.88 26.68
C TRP A 242 -23.42 6.53 27.91
N TYR A 243 -22.73 5.73 28.71
CA TYR A 243 -21.98 6.26 29.83
C TYR A 243 -20.61 6.74 29.34
N VAL A 244 -20.29 8.01 29.58
CA VAL A 244 -18.96 8.56 29.27
C VAL A 244 -18.34 9.09 30.58
N PRO A 245 -17.19 8.54 31.01
CA PRO A 245 -16.57 8.92 32.27
C PRO A 245 -15.88 10.30 32.21
N ASN A 246 -15.37 10.75 33.35
CA ASN A 246 -14.37 11.84 33.46
C ASN A 246 -14.75 13.23 32.92
N GLY A 247 -16.03 13.49 32.63
CA GLY A 247 -16.49 14.82 32.24
C GLY A 247 -16.35 15.15 30.75
N CYS A 248 -16.02 14.16 29.91
CA CYS A 248 -15.91 14.29 28.44
C CYS A 248 -17.17 14.82 27.74
N VAL A 249 -18.30 14.70 28.43
CA VAL A 249 -19.58 15.26 28.02
C VAL A 249 -20.14 15.97 29.25
N ASN A 250 -19.99 17.29 29.34
CA ASN A 250 -20.49 18.07 30.47
C ASN A 250 -21.12 19.38 30.01
N PRO A 251 -22.45 19.56 30.15
CA PRO A 251 -23.43 18.62 30.72
C PRO A 251 -23.68 17.38 29.84
N SER A 252 -24.42 16.41 30.38
CA SER A 252 -25.03 15.35 29.56
C SER A 252 -25.84 15.97 28.41
N TYR A 253 -25.82 15.34 27.25
CA TYR A 253 -26.50 15.89 26.08
C TYR A 253 -27.02 14.81 25.13
N THR A 254 -27.88 15.21 24.19
CA THR A 254 -28.50 14.31 23.21
C THR A 254 -28.09 14.68 21.80
N THR A 255 -27.81 13.69 20.97
CA THR A 255 -27.48 13.89 19.55
C THR A 255 -27.92 12.70 18.71
N ASN A 256 -28.24 12.96 17.45
CA ASN A 256 -28.42 11.94 16.42
C ASN A 256 -27.28 11.97 15.39
N LYS A 257 -26.20 12.70 15.68
CA LYS A 257 -25.08 12.91 14.77
C LYS A 257 -24.08 11.77 14.86
N ARG A 258 -24.08 10.88 13.85
CA ARG A 258 -23.21 9.69 13.80
C ARG A 258 -21.71 9.98 13.87
N PHE A 259 -21.23 11.09 13.33
CA PHE A 259 -19.81 11.45 13.38
C PHE A 259 -19.36 11.74 14.81
N PHE A 260 -20.29 12.01 15.73
CA PHE A 260 -20.03 12.03 17.17
C PHE A 260 -20.27 10.65 17.78
N VAL A 261 -21.41 10.01 17.48
CA VAL A 261 -21.80 8.75 18.14
C VAL A 261 -20.77 7.65 17.87
N LEU A 262 -20.33 7.47 16.63
CA LEU A 262 -19.42 6.38 16.26
C LEU A 262 -18.06 6.49 16.97
N PRO A 263 -17.34 7.63 16.95
CA PRO A 263 -16.14 7.81 17.78
C PRO A 263 -16.38 7.61 19.27
N ALA A 264 -17.51 8.10 19.80
CA ALA A 264 -17.84 7.93 21.20
C ALA A 264 -18.02 6.44 21.58
N LEU A 265 -18.64 5.64 20.72
CA LEU A 265 -18.74 4.20 20.92
C LEU A 265 -17.37 3.52 20.93
N MET A 266 -16.41 4.06 20.16
CA MET A 266 -15.01 3.63 20.11
C MET A 266 -14.15 4.15 21.28
N GLY A 267 -14.72 4.97 22.17
CA GLY A 267 -13.98 5.51 23.31
C GLY A 267 -13.14 6.75 23.02
N HIS A 268 -13.42 7.47 21.91
CA HIS A 268 -12.61 8.61 21.46
C HIS A 268 -13.48 9.83 21.11
N LEU A 269 -13.11 11.02 21.60
CA LEU A 269 -13.79 12.30 21.36
C LEU A 269 -12.76 13.42 21.12
N GLU A 270 -13.17 14.50 20.43
CA GLU A 270 -12.28 15.64 20.09
C GLU A 270 -11.89 16.54 21.28
N ASP A 271 -12.47 16.35 22.47
CA ASP A 271 -12.21 17.23 23.61
C ASP A 271 -10.81 16.98 24.21
N ALA A 272 -10.03 18.04 24.45
CA ALA A 272 -8.65 17.98 24.92
C ALA A 272 -8.50 17.29 26.29
N ASP A 273 -9.58 17.28 27.09
CA ASP A 273 -9.63 16.58 28.38
C ASP A 273 -10.08 15.11 28.25
N CYS A 274 -10.44 14.64 27.04
CA CYS A 274 -11.01 13.32 26.77
C CYS A 274 -10.64 12.68 25.42
N PRO A 275 -9.33 12.57 25.08
CA PRO A 275 -8.93 11.87 23.88
C PRO A 275 -9.29 10.37 23.95
N GLU A 276 -9.15 9.72 25.11
CA GLU A 276 -9.36 8.27 25.24
C GLU A 276 -10.01 7.93 26.59
N PHE A 277 -11.12 7.18 26.58
CA PHE A 277 -11.76 6.63 27.79
C PHE A 277 -11.85 5.10 27.78
N GLU A 278 -10.72 4.47 27.45
CA GLU A 278 -10.54 3.02 27.36
C GLU A 278 -11.09 2.26 28.59
N GLY A 279 -11.74 1.12 28.35
CA GLY A 279 -12.39 0.29 29.38
C GLY A 279 -13.85 0.64 29.69
N ALA A 280 -14.35 1.79 29.22
CA ALA A 280 -15.77 2.15 29.27
C ALA A 280 -16.42 2.31 27.89
N ALA A 281 -15.64 2.15 26.81
CA ALA A 281 -16.12 2.14 25.44
C ALA A 281 -17.08 0.96 25.17
N VAL A 282 -18.01 1.16 24.23
CA VAL A 282 -18.95 0.12 23.81
C VAL A 282 -18.29 -0.84 22.83
N ILE A 283 -17.44 -0.30 21.95
CA ILE A 283 -16.52 -1.03 21.08
C ILE A 283 -15.22 -1.19 21.87
N GLU A 284 -14.86 -2.45 22.15
CA GLU A 284 -13.72 -2.85 22.96
C GLU A 284 -12.47 -3.05 22.09
N ASP A 285 -11.27 -3.13 22.68
CA ASP A 285 -10.03 -3.32 21.91
C ASP A 285 -10.05 -4.59 21.04
N GLY A 286 -10.70 -5.65 21.54
CA GLY A 286 -10.91 -6.89 20.79
C GLY A 286 -11.71 -6.68 19.49
N ASP A 287 -12.63 -5.72 19.45
CA ASP A 287 -13.48 -5.44 18.28
C ASP A 287 -12.71 -4.79 17.11
N PHE A 288 -11.44 -4.43 17.30
CA PHE A 288 -10.52 -3.96 16.26
C PHE A 288 -9.58 -5.06 15.74
N SER A 289 -9.66 -6.27 16.30
CA SER A 289 -8.77 -7.39 15.98
C SER A 289 -9.50 -8.72 15.76
N ASP A 290 -10.83 -8.73 15.89
CA ASP A 290 -11.72 -9.90 15.74
C ASP A 290 -12.07 -10.22 14.27
N TRP A 291 -11.05 -10.26 13.42
CA TRP A 291 -11.17 -10.50 11.99
C TRP A 291 -11.95 -11.78 11.67
N ARG A 292 -12.98 -11.65 10.82
CA ARG A 292 -13.76 -12.77 10.28
C ARG A 292 -14.23 -12.47 8.87
N GLU A 293 -14.48 -13.53 8.09
CA GLU A 293 -15.15 -13.39 6.81
C GLU A 293 -16.63 -13.04 7.05
N VAL A 294 -17.10 -11.97 6.42
CA VAL A 294 -18.47 -11.47 6.51
C VAL A 294 -19.03 -11.33 5.10
N GLU A 295 -20.20 -11.90 4.86
CA GLU A 295 -20.94 -11.75 3.61
C GLU A 295 -21.70 -10.42 3.60
N LEU A 296 -21.41 -9.56 2.63
CA LEU A 296 -22.13 -8.32 2.39
C LEU A 296 -23.34 -8.59 1.50
N GLN A 297 -24.51 -8.15 1.95
CA GLN A 297 -25.76 -8.29 1.22
C GLN A 297 -26.34 -6.91 0.91
N THR A 298 -26.62 -6.67 -0.36
CA THR A 298 -27.33 -5.46 -0.80
C THR A 298 -28.79 -5.60 -0.39
N LEU A 299 -29.27 -4.65 0.40
CA LEU A 299 -30.64 -4.57 0.90
C LEU A 299 -31.48 -3.68 -0.01
N ALA A 300 -32.78 -3.98 -0.12
CA ALA A 300 -33.70 -3.04 -0.75
C ALA A 300 -33.95 -1.83 0.16
N ALA A 301 -34.29 -0.69 -0.44
CA ALA A 301 -34.60 0.52 0.31
C ALA A 301 -35.69 0.27 1.38
N GLY A 302 -35.36 0.55 2.65
CA GLY A 302 -36.27 0.38 3.78
C GLY A 302 -36.29 -1.01 4.41
N ASP A 303 -35.51 -1.97 3.91
CA ASP A 303 -35.31 -3.25 4.59
C ASP A 303 -34.65 -3.07 5.95
N ALA A 304 -34.94 -3.97 6.89
CA ALA A 304 -34.41 -3.89 8.24
C ALA A 304 -32.91 -4.19 8.26
N LYS A 305 -32.12 -3.21 8.70
CA LYS A 305 -30.67 -3.31 8.88
C LYS A 305 -30.28 -3.41 10.35
N THR A 306 -29.23 -4.18 10.66
CA THR A 306 -28.59 -4.16 11.99
C THR A 306 -28.01 -2.77 12.25
N PRO A 307 -28.43 -2.04 13.31
CA PRO A 307 -27.93 -0.69 13.55
C PRO A 307 -26.43 -0.66 13.86
N TYR A 308 -25.73 0.39 13.46
CA TYR A 308 -24.27 0.51 13.66
C TYR A 308 -23.85 0.48 15.13
N PHE A 309 -24.77 0.84 16.02
CA PHE A 309 -24.55 0.88 17.46
C PHE A 309 -24.96 -0.43 18.16
N ASP A 310 -25.55 -1.41 17.47
CA ASP A 310 -25.87 -2.72 18.05
C ASP A 310 -24.64 -3.64 18.05
N ILE A 311 -23.64 -3.26 18.84
CA ILE A 311 -22.35 -3.95 18.91
C ILE A 311 -22.48 -5.44 19.26
N PRO A 312 -23.35 -5.88 20.20
CA PRO A 312 -23.56 -7.30 20.46
C PRO A 312 -24.03 -8.09 19.23
N ALA A 313 -24.94 -7.53 18.43
CA ALA A 313 -25.40 -8.17 17.20
C ALA A 313 -24.25 -8.26 16.18
N LEU A 314 -23.52 -7.15 15.97
CA LEU A 314 -22.39 -7.08 15.04
C LEU A 314 -21.28 -8.08 15.41
N ARG A 315 -20.94 -8.25 16.69
CA ARG A 315 -19.96 -9.23 17.19
C ARG A 315 -20.25 -10.67 16.75
N SER A 316 -21.53 -11.01 16.60
CA SER A 316 -21.97 -12.36 16.21
C SER A 316 -22.31 -12.50 14.71
N ALA A 317 -22.27 -11.40 13.96
CA ALA A 317 -22.70 -11.38 12.57
C ALA A 317 -21.65 -12.03 11.64
N SER A 318 -22.12 -12.92 10.77
CA SER A 318 -21.41 -13.44 9.59
C SER A 318 -21.93 -12.84 8.28
N THR A 319 -22.99 -12.03 8.36
CA THR A 319 -23.63 -11.35 7.24
C THR A 319 -23.92 -9.92 7.65
N LEU A 320 -23.67 -8.97 6.75
CA LEU A 320 -23.97 -7.56 6.96
C LEU A 320 -24.81 -7.04 5.80
N GLY A 321 -26.05 -6.66 6.09
CA GLY A 321 -26.91 -6.00 5.12
C GLY A 321 -26.57 -4.52 5.01
N LEU A 322 -26.41 -4.00 3.79
CA LEU A 322 -26.14 -2.59 3.47
C LEU A 322 -27.03 -2.18 2.29
N GLU A 323 -27.48 -0.92 2.24
CA GLU A 323 -28.19 -0.40 1.06
C GLU A 323 -27.23 -0.21 -0.12
N ILE A 324 -26.01 0.25 0.14
CA ILE A 324 -24.96 0.38 -0.88
C ILE A 324 -24.43 -1.00 -1.28
N SER A 325 -24.40 -1.29 -2.58
CA SER A 325 -23.75 -2.50 -3.08
C SER A 325 -22.23 -2.43 -2.85
N ARG A 326 -21.69 -3.45 -2.17
CA ARG A 326 -20.25 -3.59 -1.88
C ARG A 326 -19.74 -4.87 -2.50
N THR A 327 -18.99 -4.73 -3.58
CA THR A 327 -18.42 -5.81 -4.35
C THR A 327 -16.97 -5.49 -4.76
N GLY A 328 -16.07 -6.47 -4.65
CA GLY A 328 -14.68 -6.34 -5.07
C GLY A 328 -13.85 -5.31 -4.30
N PHE A 329 -12.57 -5.20 -4.66
CA PHE A 329 -11.62 -4.28 -4.01
C PHE A 329 -11.94 -2.80 -4.20
N PHE A 330 -12.62 -2.46 -5.31
CA PHE A 330 -12.82 -1.08 -5.75
C PHE A 330 -13.98 -0.39 -5.03
N SER A 331 -14.81 -1.13 -4.29
CA SER A 331 -15.90 -0.58 -3.49
C SER A 331 -15.56 -0.48 -2.01
N THR A 332 -14.32 -0.79 -1.60
CA THR A 332 -13.90 -0.70 -0.20
C THR A 332 -13.82 0.76 0.25
N PRO A 333 -14.05 1.06 1.54
CA PRO A 333 -13.86 2.41 2.05
C PRO A 333 -12.46 2.96 1.78
N ALA A 334 -11.44 2.12 1.87
CA ALA A 334 -10.07 2.57 1.70
C ALA A 334 -9.76 2.97 0.25
N PHE A 335 -10.17 2.16 -0.73
CA PHE A 335 -10.02 2.47 -2.14
C PHE A 335 -10.74 3.78 -2.52
N LEU A 336 -11.99 3.91 -2.09
CA LEU A 336 -12.81 5.10 -2.34
C LEU A 336 -12.26 6.36 -1.64
N ALA A 337 -11.67 6.21 -0.45
CA ALA A 337 -11.01 7.30 0.27
C ALA A 337 -9.72 7.76 -0.42
N LYS A 338 -8.93 6.83 -0.95
CA LYS A 338 -7.69 7.14 -1.68
C LYS A 338 -8.00 7.80 -3.03
N TRP A 339 -8.94 7.23 -3.78
CA TRP A 339 -9.30 7.66 -5.13
C TRP A 339 -10.58 8.47 -5.16
N ARG A 340 -10.61 9.51 -4.33
CA ARG A 340 -11.77 10.42 -4.27
C ARG A 340 -12.09 11.06 -5.61
N SER A 341 -13.39 11.25 -5.75
CA SER A 341 -14.16 11.84 -6.83
C SER A 341 -14.84 13.07 -6.22
N ASN A 342 -15.41 13.84 -7.10
CA ASN A 342 -16.24 14.99 -6.86
C ASN A 342 -17.19 15.12 -8.05
N VAL A 343 -18.10 16.08 -8.00
CA VAL A 343 -18.99 16.40 -9.14
C VAL A 343 -18.26 16.55 -10.48
N ASP A 344 -17.08 17.17 -10.50
CA ASP A 344 -16.34 17.46 -11.74
C ASP A 344 -15.80 16.19 -12.40
N ASN A 345 -15.17 15.32 -11.62
CA ASN A 345 -14.59 14.08 -12.13
C ASN A 345 -15.64 12.98 -12.31
N SER A 346 -16.66 12.95 -11.43
CA SER A 346 -17.76 11.99 -11.38
C SER A 346 -17.31 10.55 -11.68
N TYR A 347 -16.43 10.04 -10.81
CA TYR A 347 -15.87 8.68 -10.75
C TYR A 347 -14.89 8.26 -11.83
N ARG A 348 -14.55 9.09 -12.83
CA ARG A 348 -13.57 8.73 -13.87
C ARG A 348 -12.21 8.30 -13.31
N VAL A 349 -11.74 8.94 -12.24
CA VAL A 349 -10.50 8.55 -11.55
C VAL A 349 -10.67 7.20 -10.89
N THR A 350 -11.76 7.00 -10.13
CA THR A 350 -12.04 5.76 -9.42
C THR A 350 -12.09 4.59 -10.42
N THR A 351 -12.84 4.76 -11.51
CA THR A 351 -12.91 3.82 -12.62
C THR A 351 -11.56 3.53 -13.24
N ASN A 352 -10.76 4.56 -13.58
CA ASN A 352 -9.43 4.33 -14.16
C ASN A 352 -8.52 3.57 -13.20
N GLN A 353 -8.57 3.89 -11.90
CA GLN A 353 -7.75 3.20 -10.91
C GLN A 353 -8.20 1.77 -10.68
N THR A 354 -9.50 1.48 -10.80
CA THR A 354 -10.01 0.11 -10.81
C THR A 354 -9.41 -0.69 -11.96
N LEU A 355 -9.33 -0.11 -13.16
CA LEU A 355 -8.70 -0.75 -14.33
C LEU A 355 -7.20 -0.94 -14.15
N ILE A 356 -6.49 0.04 -13.59
CA ILE A 356 -5.05 -0.06 -13.30
C ILE A 356 -4.76 -1.19 -12.29
N VAL A 357 -5.50 -1.24 -11.19
CA VAL A 357 -5.32 -2.28 -10.17
C VAL A 357 -5.60 -3.66 -10.75
N ALA A 358 -6.73 -3.84 -11.43
CA ALA A 358 -7.13 -5.17 -11.86
C ALA A 358 -6.47 -5.63 -13.16
N LEU A 359 -6.29 -4.72 -14.12
CA LEU A 359 -5.90 -5.01 -15.51
C LEU A 359 -4.54 -4.39 -15.90
N GLY A 360 -3.90 -3.69 -14.97
CA GLY A 360 -2.53 -3.20 -15.10
C GLY A 360 -2.35 -2.03 -16.06
N GLN A 361 -3.45 -1.40 -16.48
CA GLN A 361 -3.48 -0.51 -17.63
C GLN A 361 -4.45 0.65 -17.38
N SER A 362 -4.03 1.85 -17.79
CA SER A 362 -4.89 3.03 -17.84
C SER A 362 -5.69 3.04 -19.14
N PHE A 363 -6.78 3.82 -19.19
CA PHE A 363 -7.37 4.20 -20.48
C PHE A 363 -6.35 4.93 -21.35
N ASP A 364 -6.45 4.74 -22.66
CA ASP A 364 -5.63 5.35 -23.68
C ASP A 364 -6.53 5.84 -24.82
N SER A 365 -6.35 7.10 -25.23
CA SER A 365 -7.09 7.71 -26.33
C SER A 365 -6.82 7.04 -27.69
N GLU A 366 -5.71 6.32 -27.84
CA GLU A 366 -5.36 5.63 -29.09
C GLU A 366 -5.99 4.24 -29.20
N ASN A 367 -6.31 3.60 -28.06
CA ASN A 367 -6.88 2.25 -28.02
C ASN A 367 -8.38 2.26 -27.68
N VAL A 368 -9.17 2.83 -28.59
CA VAL A 368 -10.62 2.98 -28.39
C VAL A 368 -11.35 1.67 -28.62
N THR A 369 -11.75 1.04 -27.52
CA THR A 369 -12.77 -0.02 -27.52
C THR A 369 -14.13 0.64 -27.38
N MET A 370 -15.00 0.44 -28.36
CA MET A 370 -16.30 1.10 -28.37
C MET A 370 -17.26 0.40 -27.39
N PRO A 371 -17.91 1.16 -26.46
CA PRO A 371 -18.92 0.60 -25.58
C PRO A 371 -20.18 0.23 -26.35
N LEU A 372 -21.00 -0.61 -25.73
CA LEU A 372 -22.33 -0.97 -26.27
C LEU A 372 -23.32 0.18 -26.15
N ASP A 373 -23.09 1.07 -25.19
CA ASP A 373 -23.93 2.21 -24.88
C ASP A 373 -23.04 3.42 -24.59
N ASP A 374 -23.34 4.54 -25.26
CA ASP A 374 -22.64 5.82 -25.13
C ASP A 374 -23.50 6.87 -24.40
N SER A 375 -24.56 6.43 -23.71
CA SER A 375 -25.36 7.29 -22.86
C SER A 375 -24.53 7.81 -21.68
N GLY A 376 -24.77 9.07 -21.31
CA GLY A 376 -24.01 9.76 -20.26
C GLY A 376 -22.77 10.51 -20.75
N LEU A 377 -22.46 10.46 -22.04
CA LEU A 377 -21.56 11.42 -22.71
C LEU A 377 -22.21 12.82 -22.76
N SER A 378 -21.37 13.84 -22.68
CA SER A 378 -21.82 15.23 -22.88
C SER A 378 -21.90 15.55 -24.38
N ASP A 379 -23.09 15.91 -24.85
CA ASP A 379 -23.35 16.26 -26.25
C ASP A 379 -22.45 17.38 -26.81
N ASP A 380 -22.01 18.33 -25.96
CA ASP A 380 -21.15 19.44 -26.38
C ASP A 380 -19.67 19.20 -26.03
N HIS A 381 -19.37 18.67 -24.83
CA HIS A 381 -17.99 18.53 -24.35
C HIS A 381 -17.28 17.29 -24.88
N ALA A 382 -18.04 16.23 -25.16
CA ALA A 382 -17.54 14.97 -25.65
C ALA A 382 -18.17 14.61 -27.00
N ASP A 383 -18.51 15.62 -27.82
CA ASP A 383 -18.91 15.41 -29.21
C ASP A 383 -17.79 14.67 -29.97
N PRO A 384 -18.11 13.76 -30.90
CA PRO A 384 -17.12 12.99 -31.68
C PRO A 384 -16.10 13.81 -32.46
N THR A 385 -16.33 15.11 -32.67
CA THR A 385 -15.37 16.03 -33.31
C THR A 385 -14.38 16.67 -32.34
N THR A 386 -14.54 16.44 -31.03
CA THR A 386 -13.65 16.96 -29.99
C THR A 386 -12.52 15.99 -29.67
N GLN A 387 -11.40 16.54 -29.21
CA GLN A 387 -10.28 15.74 -28.66
C GLN A 387 -10.65 14.98 -27.36
N CYS A 388 -11.76 15.36 -26.71
CA CYS A 388 -12.21 14.76 -25.46
C CYS A 388 -12.95 13.42 -25.69
N TYR A 389 -13.54 13.23 -26.87
CA TYR A 389 -14.38 12.07 -27.18
C TYR A 389 -13.69 10.74 -26.87
N GLY A 390 -12.43 10.56 -27.27
CA GLY A 390 -11.70 9.30 -27.11
C GLY A 390 -11.59 8.83 -25.66
N CYS A 391 -11.39 9.75 -24.71
CA CYS A 391 -11.35 9.42 -23.27
C CYS A 391 -12.75 9.20 -22.70
N HIS A 392 -13.70 10.07 -23.05
CA HIS A 392 -15.04 10.02 -22.49
C HIS A 392 -15.84 8.80 -22.96
N VAL A 393 -15.69 8.40 -24.22
CA VAL A 393 -16.43 7.24 -24.75
C VAL A 393 -15.99 5.92 -24.12
N GLN A 394 -14.79 5.87 -23.56
CA GLN A 394 -14.33 4.70 -22.80
C GLN A 394 -14.74 4.79 -21.32
N LEU A 395 -14.53 5.95 -20.69
CA LEU A 395 -14.67 6.09 -19.24
C LEU A 395 -16.10 6.38 -18.79
N ASP A 396 -16.88 7.15 -19.54
CA ASP A 396 -18.17 7.64 -19.07
C ASP A 396 -19.19 6.51 -18.88
N PRO A 397 -19.29 5.52 -19.78
CA PRO A 397 -20.14 4.36 -19.52
C PRO A 397 -19.65 3.49 -18.36
N MET A 398 -18.34 3.36 -18.15
CA MET A 398 -17.79 2.57 -17.04
C MET A 398 -17.90 3.28 -15.69
N ARG A 399 -17.87 4.61 -15.63
CA ARG A 399 -18.05 5.36 -14.37
C ARG A 399 -19.49 5.27 -13.86
N ASN A 400 -20.45 4.99 -14.74
CA ASN A 400 -21.86 4.85 -14.40
C ASN A 400 -22.11 3.70 -13.41
N PHE A 401 -21.27 2.65 -13.40
CA PHE A 401 -21.31 1.60 -12.37
C PHE A 401 -21.17 2.17 -10.95
N PHE A 402 -20.34 3.19 -10.76
CA PHE A 402 -20.20 3.87 -9.47
C PHE A 402 -21.28 4.91 -9.25
N MET A 403 -21.69 5.64 -10.29
CA MET A 403 -22.73 6.67 -10.17
C MET A 403 -24.10 6.12 -9.77
N LYS A 404 -24.40 4.85 -10.08
CA LYS A 404 -25.62 4.18 -9.61
C LYS A 404 -25.64 3.85 -8.12
N GLU A 405 -24.48 3.81 -7.48
CA GLU A 405 -24.34 3.29 -6.11
C GLU A 405 -23.89 4.37 -5.12
N PHE A 406 -23.07 5.31 -5.58
CA PHE A 406 -22.39 6.27 -4.72
C PHE A 406 -22.64 7.72 -5.13
N ASP A 407 -22.80 8.58 -4.12
CA ASP A 407 -22.77 10.02 -4.25
C ASP A 407 -21.34 10.53 -4.54
N ALA A 408 -21.17 11.32 -5.60
CA ALA A 408 -19.85 11.71 -6.12
C ALA A 408 -18.99 12.54 -5.14
N ASP A 409 -19.60 13.29 -4.21
CA ASP A 409 -18.88 14.14 -3.26
C ASP A 409 -18.63 13.42 -1.93
N PHE A 410 -19.57 12.57 -1.53
CA PHE A 410 -19.61 11.94 -0.21
C PHE A 410 -19.32 10.44 -0.23
N TYR A 411 -19.30 9.76 -1.37
CA TYR A 411 -19.02 8.31 -1.45
C TYR A 411 -19.95 7.45 -0.60
N SER A 412 -21.17 7.94 -0.48
CA SER A 412 -22.20 7.39 0.36
C SER A 412 -23.39 6.99 -0.48
N ALA A 413 -24.39 6.29 0.09
CA ALA A 413 -25.55 5.91 -0.71
C ALA A 413 -26.21 7.15 -1.33
N LEU A 414 -26.84 6.96 -2.47
CA LEU A 414 -27.59 8.00 -3.15
C LEU A 414 -28.84 8.39 -2.35
N ASP A 415 -29.19 9.68 -2.38
CA ASP A 415 -30.50 10.14 -1.87
C ASP A 415 -31.63 9.87 -2.89
N GLU A 416 -31.29 9.81 -4.18
CA GLU A 416 -32.18 9.48 -5.30
C GLU A 416 -31.40 8.65 -6.33
N GLU A 417 -32.04 7.60 -6.87
CA GLU A 417 -31.42 6.77 -7.92
C GLU A 417 -31.09 7.61 -9.16
N VAL A 418 -29.92 7.36 -9.74
CA VAL A 418 -29.46 8.05 -10.95
C VAL A 418 -29.81 7.20 -12.17
N ASP A 419 -30.58 7.77 -13.10
CA ASP A 419 -30.95 7.12 -14.37
C ASP A 419 -29.79 7.17 -15.37
N VAL A 420 -28.85 6.23 -15.22
CA VAL A 420 -27.71 6.03 -16.13
C VAL A 420 -27.59 4.55 -16.51
N THR A 421 -27.06 4.28 -17.70
CA THR A 421 -26.77 2.91 -18.17
C THR A 421 -25.27 2.65 -18.13
N PRO A 422 -24.78 1.73 -17.28
CA PRO A 422 -23.40 1.31 -17.31
C PRO A 422 -23.08 0.39 -18.48
N SER A 423 -21.84 0.45 -18.94
CA SER A 423 -21.28 -0.61 -19.80
C SER A 423 -19.78 -0.71 -19.60
N PHE A 424 -19.24 -1.90 -19.81
CA PHE A 424 -17.79 -2.15 -19.75
C PHE A 424 -17.23 -2.22 -21.17
N ALA A 425 -16.19 -1.45 -21.44
CA ALA A 425 -15.45 -1.52 -22.70
C ALA A 425 -13.98 -1.16 -22.48
N PHE A 426 -13.10 -2.15 -22.57
CA PHE A 426 -11.68 -1.96 -22.32
C PHE A 426 -10.85 -2.97 -23.13
N PHE A 427 -9.87 -2.50 -23.89
CA PHE A 427 -8.93 -3.32 -24.67
C PHE A 427 -9.56 -4.52 -25.43
N GLY A 428 -10.62 -4.25 -26.19
CA GLY A 428 -11.32 -5.22 -27.02
C GLY A 428 -12.31 -6.11 -26.27
N HIS A 429 -12.41 -5.97 -24.95
CA HIS A 429 -13.40 -6.67 -24.13
C HIS A 429 -14.59 -5.75 -23.85
N VAL A 430 -15.80 -6.23 -24.16
CA VAL A 430 -17.03 -5.44 -24.08
C VAL A 430 -18.12 -6.28 -23.44
N VAL A 431 -18.74 -5.75 -22.37
CA VAL A 431 -19.74 -6.44 -21.56
C VAL A 431 -20.84 -5.46 -21.14
N GLU A 432 -22.11 -5.89 -21.22
CA GLU A 432 -23.23 -5.16 -20.62
C GLU A 432 -23.23 -5.37 -19.11
N GLY A 433 -23.62 -4.36 -18.34
CA GLY A 433 -23.76 -4.49 -16.90
C GLY A 433 -24.68 -3.45 -16.31
N ASP A 434 -25.17 -3.71 -15.11
CA ASP A 434 -26.13 -2.86 -14.42
C ASP A 434 -25.58 -2.33 -13.09
N ASP A 435 -24.81 -3.15 -12.37
CA ASP A 435 -24.28 -2.82 -11.04
C ASP A 435 -22.79 -3.13 -10.87
N LEU A 436 -22.22 -2.80 -9.71
CA LEU A 436 -20.81 -3.03 -9.40
C LEU A 436 -20.39 -4.52 -9.44
N THR A 437 -21.34 -5.44 -9.35
CA THR A 437 -21.10 -6.89 -9.51
C THR A 437 -20.77 -7.22 -10.94
N ASP A 438 -21.51 -6.66 -11.89
CA ASP A 438 -21.26 -6.87 -13.32
C ASP A 438 -19.93 -6.26 -13.74
N LEU A 439 -19.57 -5.09 -13.17
CA LEU A 439 -18.22 -4.54 -13.32
C LEU A 439 -17.16 -5.51 -12.79
N GLY A 440 -17.38 -6.07 -11.59
CA GLY A 440 -16.49 -7.06 -11.00
C GLY A 440 -16.32 -8.31 -11.87
N GLU A 441 -17.41 -8.80 -12.47
CA GLU A 441 -17.40 -9.95 -13.37
C GLU A 441 -16.69 -9.66 -14.70
N ALA A 442 -16.94 -8.48 -15.28
CA ALA A 442 -16.24 -8.03 -16.48
C ALA A 442 -14.72 -7.95 -16.25
N ILE A 443 -14.30 -7.51 -15.06
CA ILE A 443 -12.89 -7.51 -14.65
C ILE A 443 -12.36 -8.93 -14.43
N ALA A 444 -13.09 -9.77 -13.70
CA ALA A 444 -12.69 -11.14 -13.36
C ALA A 444 -12.50 -12.02 -14.60
N THR A 445 -13.25 -11.76 -15.67
CA THR A 445 -13.20 -12.50 -16.93
C THR A 445 -12.32 -11.84 -18.00
N HIS A 446 -11.73 -10.68 -17.68
CA HIS A 446 -10.94 -9.91 -18.63
C HIS A 446 -9.61 -10.62 -18.99
N PRO A 447 -9.24 -10.77 -20.28
CA PRO A 447 -8.03 -11.48 -20.69
C PRO A 447 -6.71 -10.94 -20.11
N ARG A 448 -6.68 -9.64 -19.77
CA ARG A 448 -5.51 -9.00 -19.16
C ARG A 448 -5.35 -9.25 -17.65
N PHE A 449 -6.35 -9.81 -16.96
CA PHE A 449 -6.28 -10.00 -15.51
C PHE A 449 -5.01 -10.77 -15.12
N ALA A 450 -4.77 -11.92 -15.76
CA ALA A 450 -3.61 -12.75 -15.46
C ALA A 450 -2.29 -12.01 -15.65
N ALA A 451 -2.05 -11.44 -16.83
CA ALA A 451 -0.84 -10.68 -17.13
C ALA A 451 -0.61 -9.50 -16.17
N ALA A 452 -1.68 -8.81 -15.78
CA ALA A 452 -1.59 -7.69 -14.84
C ALA A 452 -1.09 -8.09 -13.45
N TRP A 453 -1.42 -9.31 -13.00
CA TRP A 453 -0.97 -9.84 -11.72
C TRP A 453 0.43 -10.45 -11.78
N VAL A 454 0.80 -11.11 -12.88
CA VAL A 454 2.21 -11.47 -13.14
C VAL A 454 3.08 -10.21 -13.10
N GLN A 455 2.65 -9.14 -13.77
CA GLN A 455 3.38 -7.88 -13.83
C GLN A 455 3.61 -7.24 -12.45
N LYS A 456 2.60 -7.28 -11.57
CA LYS A 456 2.71 -6.75 -10.19
C LYS A 456 3.72 -7.54 -9.38
N LEU A 457 3.79 -8.86 -9.56
CA LEU A 457 4.81 -9.67 -8.89
C LEU A 457 6.21 -9.50 -9.52
N CYS A 458 6.32 -9.20 -10.82
CA CYS A 458 7.58 -8.78 -11.42
C CYS A 458 8.11 -7.50 -10.75
N TYR A 459 7.25 -6.51 -10.53
CA TYR A 459 7.60 -5.31 -9.77
C TYR A 459 8.00 -5.60 -8.32
N LEU A 460 7.29 -6.52 -7.65
CA LEU A 460 7.70 -6.99 -6.32
C LEU A 460 9.10 -7.62 -6.34
N ALA A 461 9.38 -8.47 -7.33
CA ALA A 461 10.60 -9.28 -7.37
C ALA A 461 11.84 -8.53 -7.89
N ASN A 462 11.64 -7.66 -8.88
CA ASN A 462 12.71 -7.04 -9.66
C ASN A 462 12.75 -5.52 -9.51
N SER A 463 11.75 -4.92 -8.84
CA SER A 463 11.55 -3.46 -8.81
C SER A 463 11.41 -2.84 -10.20
N GLN A 464 11.07 -3.66 -11.18
CA GLN A 464 10.99 -3.34 -12.60
C GLN A 464 9.95 -4.25 -13.26
N GLN A 465 9.54 -3.87 -14.46
CA GLN A 465 8.64 -4.69 -15.26
C GLN A 465 9.37 -5.91 -15.83
N CYS A 466 8.67 -7.04 -15.97
CA CYS A 466 9.04 -8.04 -16.95
C CYS A 466 8.56 -7.61 -18.35
N ASP A 467 9.21 -8.08 -19.41
CA ASP A 467 8.75 -7.84 -20.78
C ASP A 467 7.55 -8.75 -21.08
N PRO A 468 6.37 -8.20 -21.43
CA PRO A 468 5.18 -9.00 -21.68
C PRO A 468 5.25 -9.86 -22.96
N THR A 469 6.25 -9.65 -23.81
CA THR A 469 6.54 -10.45 -25.02
C THR A 469 7.57 -11.55 -24.77
N ASP A 470 8.11 -11.64 -23.55
CA ASP A 470 9.02 -12.71 -23.15
C ASP A 470 8.27 -14.05 -23.13
N PRO A 471 8.74 -15.09 -23.85
CA PRO A 471 8.10 -16.41 -23.81
C PRO A 471 7.97 -16.98 -22.40
N GLU A 472 8.89 -16.65 -21.49
CA GLU A 472 8.79 -17.09 -20.09
C GLU A 472 7.67 -16.34 -19.34
N PHE A 473 7.45 -15.06 -19.65
CA PHE A 473 6.33 -14.30 -19.10
C PHE A 473 5.00 -14.87 -19.59
N GLU A 474 4.88 -15.14 -20.90
CA GLU A 474 3.68 -15.75 -21.49
C GLU A 474 3.40 -17.13 -20.88
N ARG A 475 4.44 -17.97 -20.69
CA ARG A 475 4.31 -19.29 -20.03
C ARG A 475 3.73 -19.18 -18.62
N ILE A 476 4.20 -18.22 -17.82
CA ILE A 476 3.72 -18.00 -16.45
C ILE A 476 2.28 -17.49 -16.45
N VAL A 477 1.93 -16.58 -17.37
CA VAL A 477 0.54 -16.10 -17.56
C VAL A 477 -0.38 -17.28 -17.92
N GLU A 478 0.01 -18.11 -18.88
CA GLU A 478 -0.75 -19.29 -19.28
C GLU A 478 -0.90 -20.29 -18.12
N HIS A 479 0.17 -20.50 -17.34
CA HIS A 479 0.11 -21.37 -16.18
C HIS A 479 -0.91 -20.85 -15.15
N PHE A 480 -0.85 -19.56 -14.82
CA PHE A 480 -1.80 -18.94 -13.88
C PHE A 480 -3.26 -19.07 -14.34
N VAL A 481 -3.52 -18.90 -15.64
CA VAL A 481 -4.87 -19.14 -16.19
C VAL A 481 -5.26 -20.62 -16.07
N SER A 482 -4.36 -21.53 -16.47
CA SER A 482 -4.63 -22.97 -16.49
C SER A 482 -4.78 -23.61 -15.10
N SER A 483 -4.17 -23.01 -14.08
CA SER A 483 -4.34 -23.39 -12.66
C SER A 483 -5.68 -22.93 -12.09
N GLY A 484 -6.52 -22.26 -12.87
CA GLY A 484 -7.78 -21.69 -12.40
C GLY A 484 -7.57 -20.38 -11.63
N HIS A 485 -6.51 -19.64 -11.94
CA HIS A 485 -6.07 -18.45 -11.21
C HIS A 485 -5.66 -18.74 -9.76
N ASP A 486 -4.95 -19.86 -9.52
CA ASP A 486 -4.33 -20.11 -8.22
C ASP A 486 -3.14 -19.15 -8.01
N PHE A 487 -3.28 -18.23 -7.06
CA PHE A 487 -2.26 -17.23 -6.77
C PHE A 487 -0.98 -17.83 -6.17
N ARG A 488 -1.06 -18.92 -5.40
CA ARG A 488 0.14 -19.57 -4.86
C ARG A 488 0.93 -20.21 -5.98
N GLU A 489 0.27 -20.88 -6.92
CA GLU A 489 0.96 -21.40 -8.11
C GLU A 489 1.60 -20.27 -8.93
N LEU A 490 0.93 -19.12 -9.07
CA LEU A 490 1.55 -17.96 -9.72
C LEU A 490 2.83 -17.51 -9.01
N VAL A 491 2.82 -17.39 -7.68
CA VAL A 491 4.02 -17.03 -6.92
C VAL A 491 5.11 -18.09 -7.11
N VAL A 492 4.78 -19.37 -7.01
CA VAL A 492 5.74 -20.48 -7.19
C VAL A 492 6.38 -20.43 -8.57
N GLU A 493 5.58 -20.34 -9.62
CA GLU A 493 6.08 -20.31 -11.01
C GLU A 493 6.95 -19.09 -11.28
N LEU A 494 6.52 -17.89 -10.89
CA LEU A 494 7.28 -16.68 -11.17
C LEU A 494 8.57 -16.60 -10.35
N PHE A 495 8.52 -16.84 -9.04
CA PHE A 495 9.69 -16.67 -8.16
C PHE A 495 10.74 -17.78 -8.32
N SER A 496 10.40 -18.90 -8.99
CA SER A 496 11.37 -19.90 -9.40
C SER A 496 11.82 -19.76 -10.87
N SER A 497 11.24 -18.83 -11.63
CA SER A 497 11.57 -18.63 -13.05
C SER A 497 12.84 -17.81 -13.29
N PRO A 498 13.47 -17.97 -14.47
CA PRO A 498 14.56 -17.11 -14.92
C PRO A 498 14.25 -15.61 -14.86
N LEU A 499 12.99 -15.17 -14.99
CA LEU A 499 12.60 -13.75 -14.89
C LEU A 499 12.94 -13.13 -13.54
N VAL A 500 12.97 -13.92 -12.46
CA VAL A 500 13.30 -13.46 -11.12
C VAL A 500 14.72 -13.88 -10.72
N THR A 501 15.10 -15.10 -11.06
CA THR A 501 16.38 -15.68 -10.64
C THR A 501 17.56 -15.17 -11.45
N GLY A 502 17.36 -14.76 -12.71
CA GLY A 502 18.46 -14.46 -13.63
C GLY A 502 19.35 -15.69 -13.88
N SER A 503 18.85 -16.91 -13.66
CA SER A 503 19.62 -18.14 -13.86
C SER A 503 19.83 -18.47 -15.34
N GLU A 504 18.96 -17.95 -16.21
CA GLU A 504 19.04 -18.10 -17.66
C GLU A 504 18.66 -16.78 -18.35
N ARG A 505 19.20 -16.59 -19.56
CA ARG A 505 18.92 -15.41 -20.37
C ARG A 505 17.49 -15.46 -20.91
N THR A 506 16.74 -14.37 -20.75
CA THR A 506 15.38 -14.22 -21.33
C THR A 506 15.27 -12.91 -22.12
N VAL A 507 14.17 -12.72 -22.86
CA VAL A 507 13.93 -11.47 -23.62
C VAL A 507 13.85 -10.26 -22.69
N THR A 508 13.31 -10.44 -21.49
CA THR A 508 13.30 -9.42 -20.44
C THR A 508 14.72 -8.95 -20.12
N HIS A 509 15.69 -9.86 -19.99
CA HIS A 509 17.08 -9.51 -19.71
C HIS A 509 17.78 -8.81 -20.89
N ASP A 510 17.28 -9.00 -22.11
CA ASP A 510 17.80 -8.33 -23.32
C ASP A 510 17.30 -6.89 -23.42
N ASN A 511 16.05 -6.66 -23.02
CA ASN A 511 15.39 -5.36 -23.15
C ASN A 511 15.48 -4.51 -21.87
N ILE A 512 15.77 -5.14 -20.73
CA ILE A 512 15.75 -4.53 -19.40
C ILE A 512 16.99 -5.00 -18.63
N GLU A 513 17.84 -4.05 -18.25
CA GLU A 513 19.04 -4.32 -17.47
C GLU A 513 18.69 -4.87 -16.08
N PHE A 514 19.37 -5.95 -15.67
CA PHE A 514 19.19 -6.54 -14.36
C PHE A 514 19.55 -5.54 -13.25
N LEU A 515 18.63 -5.32 -12.32
CA LEU A 515 18.77 -4.32 -11.27
C LEU A 515 18.88 -4.95 -9.88
N VAL A 516 19.98 -4.67 -9.18
CA VAL A 516 20.07 -4.83 -7.72
C VAL A 516 19.38 -3.62 -7.09
N SER A 517 18.18 -3.82 -6.53
CA SER A 517 17.40 -2.73 -5.96
C SER A 517 17.72 -2.49 -4.49
N ILE A 518 17.43 -1.30 -3.98
CA ILE A 518 17.39 -1.04 -2.54
C ILE A 518 16.30 -1.86 -1.84
N THR A 519 16.45 -2.10 -0.53
CA THR A 519 15.32 -2.52 0.30
C THR A 519 14.46 -1.32 0.65
N ARG A 520 13.20 -1.36 0.20
CA ARG A 520 12.18 -0.37 0.55
C ARG A 520 11.61 -0.67 1.93
N ARG A 521 10.95 0.34 2.52
CA ARG A 521 10.53 0.37 3.93
C ARG A 521 9.84 -0.93 4.38
N ALA A 522 8.78 -1.36 3.70
CA ALA A 522 8.06 -2.57 4.08
C ALA A 522 8.97 -3.82 4.09
N HIS A 523 9.77 -4.00 3.04
CA HIS A 523 10.72 -5.11 2.98
C HIS A 523 11.75 -5.06 4.11
N LEU A 524 12.40 -3.90 4.30
CA LEU A 524 13.40 -3.69 5.33
C LEU A 524 12.85 -3.97 6.73
N CYS A 525 11.70 -3.40 7.06
CA CYS A 525 11.09 -3.50 8.38
C CYS A 525 10.72 -4.93 8.73
N HIS A 526 10.06 -5.65 7.82
CA HIS A 526 9.71 -7.05 8.03
C HIS A 526 10.95 -7.94 8.16
N THR A 527 11.96 -7.73 7.31
CA THR A 527 13.22 -8.48 7.36
C THR A 527 13.92 -8.28 8.70
N LEU A 528 13.98 -7.04 9.19
CA LEU A 528 14.59 -6.74 10.49
C LEU A 528 13.77 -7.28 11.66
N ASP A 529 12.45 -7.15 11.63
CA ASP A 529 11.57 -7.75 12.65
C ASP A 529 11.81 -9.26 12.76
N THR A 530 11.85 -9.93 11.60
CA THR A 530 12.05 -11.39 11.50
C THR A 530 13.44 -11.80 11.98
N ARG A 531 14.51 -11.20 11.44
CA ARG A 531 15.89 -11.58 11.76
C ARG A 531 16.27 -11.23 13.19
N LEU A 532 15.79 -10.11 13.72
CA LEU A 532 16.05 -9.69 15.10
C LEU A 532 15.11 -10.33 16.12
N GLN A 533 14.08 -11.06 15.67
CA GLN A 533 13.04 -11.66 16.51
C GLN A 533 12.33 -10.61 17.40
N ARG A 534 12.02 -9.46 16.81
CA ARG A 534 11.31 -8.35 17.47
C ARG A 534 10.20 -7.86 16.57
N THR A 535 9.15 -7.31 17.16
CA THR A 535 8.04 -6.74 16.40
C THR A 535 8.11 -5.23 16.42
N GLY A 536 7.81 -4.62 15.28
CA GLY A 536 7.67 -3.17 15.17
C GLY A 536 8.99 -2.41 15.31
N VAL A 537 10.12 -2.95 14.83
CA VAL A 537 11.41 -2.25 14.80
C VAL A 537 11.37 -0.93 14.02
N CYS A 538 10.42 -0.82 13.09
CA CYS A 538 10.14 0.40 12.33
C CYS A 538 8.98 1.24 12.88
N SER A 539 8.36 0.85 13.99
CA SER A 539 7.24 1.58 14.60
C SER A 539 7.72 2.57 15.68
N GLY A 540 6.89 3.56 16.04
CA GLY A 540 7.16 4.47 17.17
C GLY A 540 7.92 5.75 16.82
N ASN A 541 8.77 6.25 17.74
CA ASN A 541 9.53 7.50 17.61
C ASN A 541 10.69 7.44 16.58
N ASN A 542 10.85 6.33 15.86
CA ASN A 542 11.82 6.16 14.79
C ASN A 542 11.36 6.88 13.51
N ASN A 543 11.26 8.22 13.59
CA ASN A 543 10.90 9.10 12.47
C ASN A 543 11.81 8.91 11.25
N VAL A 544 12.99 8.32 11.44
CA VAL A 544 13.94 7.99 10.36
C VAL A 544 13.44 6.84 9.49
N ALA A 545 12.70 5.87 10.05
CA ALA A 545 12.09 4.78 9.27
C ALA A 545 11.10 5.34 8.22
N ASN A 546 10.42 6.44 8.53
CA ASN A 546 9.52 7.12 7.60
C ASN A 546 10.26 7.78 6.41
N ALA A 547 11.56 8.04 6.55
CA ALA A 547 12.40 8.57 5.46
C ALA A 547 12.89 7.48 4.49
N VAL A 548 12.70 6.20 4.84
CA VAL A 548 13.01 5.08 3.95
C VAL A 548 11.97 5.06 2.82
N PRO A 549 12.40 5.00 1.55
CA PRO A 549 11.47 4.94 0.42
C PRO A 549 10.47 3.78 0.55
N GLU A 550 9.22 4.04 0.19
CA GLU A 550 8.15 3.04 0.18
C GLU A 550 7.56 2.86 -1.21
N ASP A 551 6.97 1.69 -1.43
CA ASP A 551 6.17 1.42 -2.62
C ASP A 551 4.87 2.21 -2.55
N ALA A 552 4.48 2.84 -3.66
CA ALA A 552 3.25 3.59 -3.75
C ALA A 552 2.67 3.57 -5.17
N TRP A 553 1.42 4.00 -5.29
CA TRP A 553 0.77 4.21 -6.58
C TRP A 553 0.36 5.67 -6.75
N SER A 554 0.71 6.24 -7.90
CA SER A 554 0.29 7.60 -8.27
C SER A 554 -1.04 7.58 -9.01
N ARG A 555 -1.75 8.72 -8.96
CA ARG A 555 -3.01 8.89 -9.68
C ARG A 555 -2.83 8.65 -11.18
N GLY A 556 -3.55 7.68 -11.74
CA GLY A 556 -3.56 7.38 -13.18
C GLY A 556 -2.31 6.67 -13.72
N SER A 557 -1.35 6.32 -12.85
CA SER A 557 -0.15 5.59 -13.28
C SER A 557 -0.43 4.09 -13.36
N ALA A 558 -0.20 3.48 -14.52
CA ALA A 558 -0.31 2.03 -14.71
C ALA A 558 0.86 1.25 -14.06
N THR A 559 1.94 1.96 -13.70
CA THR A 559 3.11 1.40 -13.02
C THR A 559 3.22 1.92 -11.59
N PRO A 560 3.71 1.11 -10.64
CA PRO A 560 3.97 1.57 -9.28
C PRO A 560 5.14 2.56 -9.25
N PHE A 561 5.12 3.47 -8.29
CA PHE A 561 6.30 4.24 -7.90
C PHE A 561 7.15 3.38 -6.95
N GLN A 562 8.26 2.87 -7.47
CA GLN A 562 9.19 2.01 -6.71
C GLN A 562 10.62 2.52 -6.84
N PRO A 563 11.09 3.33 -5.88
CA PRO A 563 12.50 3.69 -5.81
C PRO A 563 13.35 2.42 -5.72
N ALA A 564 14.27 2.26 -6.67
CA ALA A 564 15.07 1.05 -6.81
C ALA A 564 16.58 1.33 -6.74
N ALA A 565 17.03 2.53 -7.12
CA ALA A 565 18.43 2.91 -7.04
C ALA A 565 18.81 3.46 -5.66
N SER A 566 20.03 3.15 -5.22
CA SER A 566 20.64 3.78 -4.04
C SER A 566 20.95 5.26 -4.33
N SER A 567 20.81 6.10 -3.30
CA SER A 567 21.14 7.52 -3.36
C SER A 567 21.84 7.96 -2.07
N LEU A 568 22.48 9.13 -2.08
CA LEU A 568 23.08 9.71 -0.87
C LEU A 568 22.04 9.88 0.26
N PHE A 569 20.79 10.21 -0.09
CA PHE A 569 19.71 10.32 0.88
C PHE A 569 19.34 8.95 1.44
N TYR A 570 19.25 7.93 0.59
CA TYR A 570 18.99 6.56 1.04
C TYR A 570 20.08 6.06 1.99
N ALA A 571 21.35 6.21 1.62
CA ALA A 571 22.48 5.81 2.45
C ALA A 571 22.48 6.53 3.82
N ALA A 572 22.26 7.85 3.83
CA ALA A 572 22.19 8.63 5.06
C ALA A 572 20.99 8.24 5.95
N SER A 573 19.84 7.94 5.32
CA SER A 573 18.66 7.43 6.01
C SER A 573 18.92 6.05 6.62
N MET A 574 19.56 5.13 5.89
CA MET A 574 19.93 3.80 6.39
C MET A 574 20.90 3.89 7.56
N GLU A 575 21.95 4.71 7.46
CA GLU A 575 22.91 4.90 8.56
C GLU A 575 22.23 5.44 9.82
N SER A 576 21.41 6.48 9.67
CA SER A 576 20.67 7.06 10.79
C SER A 576 19.69 6.07 11.40
N PHE A 577 18.96 5.33 10.57
CA PHE A 577 17.99 4.33 11.00
C PHE A 577 18.66 3.17 11.74
N CYS A 578 19.71 2.58 11.16
CA CYS A 578 20.45 1.48 11.76
C CYS A 578 21.15 1.90 13.07
N SER A 579 21.64 3.15 13.15
CA SER A 579 22.24 3.69 14.39
C SER A 579 21.21 3.91 15.50
N ASP A 580 19.98 4.30 15.18
CA ASP A 580 18.92 4.41 16.17
C ASP A 580 18.43 3.01 16.59
N LEU A 581 18.20 2.13 15.63
CA LEU A 581 17.82 0.74 15.89
C LEU A 581 18.85 0.01 16.75
N SER A 582 20.14 0.25 16.56
CA SER A 582 21.20 -0.38 17.36
C SER A 582 21.02 -0.13 18.86
N LYS A 583 20.60 1.08 19.24
CA LYS A 583 20.39 1.47 20.65
C LYS A 583 19.20 0.74 21.25
N ASP A 584 18.21 0.41 20.43
CA ASP A 584 17.01 -0.29 20.84
C ASP A 584 17.23 -1.79 20.98
N VAL A 585 18.13 -2.39 20.20
CA VAL A 585 18.31 -3.86 20.12
C VAL A 585 19.52 -4.39 20.87
N VAL A 586 20.59 -3.62 21.01
CA VAL A 586 21.79 -4.06 21.74
C VAL A 586 21.53 -4.05 23.25
N ASP A 587 21.86 -5.15 23.92
CA ASP A 587 21.60 -5.43 25.34
C ASP A 587 20.12 -5.34 25.76
N ALA A 588 19.20 -5.34 24.79
CA ALA A 588 17.79 -5.40 25.09
C ALA A 588 17.41 -6.77 25.68
N GLU A 589 16.37 -6.78 26.52
CA GLU A 589 15.86 -8.03 27.09
C GLU A 589 15.44 -9.00 25.98
N GLY A 590 15.95 -10.23 26.03
CA GLY A 590 15.68 -11.27 25.02
C GLY A 590 16.46 -11.12 23.71
N SER A 591 17.28 -10.07 23.55
CA SER A 591 18.08 -9.87 22.34
C SER A 591 19.26 -10.85 22.27
N VAL A 592 19.56 -11.33 21.06
CA VAL A 592 20.79 -12.10 20.76
C VAL A 592 22.04 -11.21 20.70
N LEU A 593 21.86 -9.90 20.58
CA LEU A 593 22.94 -8.91 20.51
C LEU A 593 23.32 -8.45 21.93
N GLN A 594 24.22 -9.19 22.58
CA GLN A 594 24.69 -8.90 23.93
C GLN A 594 26.14 -8.42 23.91
N SER A 595 26.40 -7.23 24.41
CA SER A 595 27.74 -6.64 24.46
C SER A 595 28.69 -7.41 25.37
N SER A 596 28.15 -8.21 26.30
CA SER A 596 28.92 -9.13 27.15
C SER A 596 29.43 -10.36 26.40
N ASP A 597 28.91 -10.65 25.19
CA ASP A 597 29.30 -11.77 24.34
C ASP A 597 29.50 -11.29 22.89
N MET A 598 30.56 -10.51 22.69
CA MET A 598 30.87 -9.87 21.40
C MET A 598 31.02 -10.89 20.26
N GLU A 599 31.54 -12.08 20.54
CA GLU A 599 31.77 -13.09 19.51
C GLU A 599 30.47 -13.72 19.01
N ALA A 600 29.56 -14.07 19.92
CA ALA A 600 28.22 -14.51 19.53
C ALA A 600 27.47 -13.42 18.77
N ALA A 601 27.63 -12.15 19.19
CA ALA A 601 27.01 -11.02 18.53
C ALA A 601 27.55 -10.80 17.10
N VAL A 602 28.87 -10.84 16.88
CA VAL A 602 29.48 -10.73 15.54
C VAL A 602 29.05 -11.89 14.64
N THR A 603 29.02 -13.11 15.17
CA THR A 603 28.52 -14.28 14.43
C THR A 603 27.07 -14.06 13.99
N PHE A 604 26.20 -13.58 14.88
CA PHE A 604 24.82 -13.27 14.53
C PHE A 604 24.69 -12.12 13.51
N LEU A 605 25.53 -11.08 13.59
CA LEU A 605 25.51 -9.99 12.60
C LEU A 605 25.80 -10.49 11.19
N VAL A 606 26.74 -11.43 11.03
CA VAL A 606 27.08 -12.01 9.73
C VAL A 606 26.05 -13.05 9.28
N GLU A 607 25.76 -14.03 10.13
CA GLU A 607 24.95 -15.20 9.72
C GLU A 607 23.44 -14.94 9.83
N GLY A 608 23.00 -14.22 10.86
CA GLY A 608 21.59 -13.94 11.10
C GLY A 608 21.10 -12.66 10.41
N LEU A 609 21.78 -11.54 10.64
CA LEU A 609 21.35 -10.24 10.12
C LEU A 609 21.69 -10.07 8.63
N MET A 610 22.93 -10.34 8.24
CA MET A 610 23.39 -10.24 6.85
C MET A 610 23.08 -11.49 6.01
N ASP A 611 22.60 -12.57 6.63
CA ASP A 611 22.23 -13.80 5.94
C ASP A 611 23.39 -14.35 5.09
N LEU A 612 24.58 -14.41 5.70
CA LEU A 612 25.77 -15.03 5.14
C LEU A 612 26.14 -16.20 6.03
N SER A 613 25.61 -17.38 5.74
CA SER A 613 25.96 -18.59 6.50
C SER A 613 27.45 -18.90 6.47
N ALA A 614 27.94 -19.75 7.37
CA ALA A 614 29.36 -20.16 7.40
C ALA A 614 29.85 -20.81 6.08
N GLU A 615 28.94 -21.37 5.27
CA GLU A 615 29.25 -21.96 3.96
C GLU A 615 29.22 -20.91 2.82
N ASP A 616 28.74 -19.68 3.08
CA ASP A 616 28.74 -18.60 2.09
C ASP A 616 30.17 -18.11 1.82
N SER A 617 30.55 -18.08 0.54
CA SER A 617 31.89 -17.67 0.11
C SER A 617 32.27 -16.24 0.55
N ARG A 618 31.29 -15.40 0.84
CA ARG A 618 31.45 -14.00 1.29
C ARG A 618 31.50 -13.87 2.82
N ASN A 619 31.10 -14.90 3.57
CA ASN A 619 31.09 -14.88 5.05
C ASN A 619 32.47 -14.53 5.63
N PRO A 620 33.60 -15.16 5.23
CA PRO A 620 34.90 -14.88 5.83
C PRO A 620 35.31 -13.41 5.70
N MET A 621 35.07 -12.81 4.53
CA MET A 621 35.37 -11.40 4.28
C MET A 621 34.49 -10.46 5.12
N ALA A 622 33.19 -10.75 5.20
CA ALA A 622 32.26 -9.94 5.99
C ALA A 622 32.57 -10.01 7.49
N ARG A 623 32.93 -11.20 7.97
CA ARG A 623 33.31 -11.44 9.35
C ARG A 623 34.62 -10.72 9.70
N GLU A 624 35.64 -10.85 8.87
CA GLU A 624 36.92 -10.14 9.05
C GLU A 624 36.72 -8.63 9.12
N ALA A 625 35.86 -8.07 8.25
CA ALA A 625 35.55 -6.64 8.25
C ALA A 625 34.87 -6.19 9.56
N LEU A 626 33.94 -6.97 10.11
CA LEU A 626 33.28 -6.66 11.39
C LEU A 626 34.23 -6.84 12.58
N GLU A 627 35.06 -7.88 12.59
CA GLU A 627 36.06 -8.09 13.64
C GLU A 627 37.09 -6.95 13.68
N GLN A 628 37.58 -6.51 12.51
CA GLN A 628 38.46 -5.35 12.41
C GLN A 628 37.78 -4.06 12.90
N HIS A 629 36.51 -3.85 12.54
CA HIS A 629 35.74 -2.70 13.03
C HIS A 629 35.57 -2.70 14.56
N VAL A 630 35.33 -3.87 15.16
CA VAL A 630 35.25 -4.03 16.61
C VAL A 630 36.59 -3.70 17.28
N GLU A 631 37.72 -4.16 16.72
CA GLU A 631 39.05 -3.80 17.24
C GLU A 631 39.29 -2.30 17.17
N ASP A 632 38.97 -1.67 16.04
CA ASP A 632 39.13 -0.24 15.84
C ASP A 632 38.27 0.59 16.80
N ALA A 633 37.01 0.19 17.01
CA ALA A 633 36.10 0.85 17.94
C ALA A 633 36.58 0.73 19.40
N ARG A 634 37.19 -0.40 19.78
CA ARG A 634 37.78 -0.59 21.13
C ARG A 634 38.98 0.33 21.39
N MET A 635 39.67 0.80 20.35
CA MET A 635 40.71 1.82 20.51
C MET A 635 40.13 3.20 20.86
N LEU A 636 38.85 3.44 20.55
CA LEU A 636 38.18 4.73 20.74
C LEU A 636 37.33 4.79 22.01
N THR A 637 36.82 3.66 22.49
CA THR A 637 35.98 3.59 23.68
C THR A 637 36.16 2.27 24.45
N ASN A 638 36.04 2.34 25.78
CA ASN A 638 36.03 1.15 26.64
C ASN A 638 34.60 0.64 26.94
N ASN A 639 33.58 1.21 26.29
CA ASN A 639 32.19 0.81 26.47
C ASN A 639 31.80 -0.23 25.40
N ASP A 640 31.77 -1.50 25.79
CA ASP A 640 31.46 -2.63 24.90
C ASP A 640 30.08 -2.51 24.23
N ARG A 641 29.10 -1.90 24.89
CA ARG A 641 27.79 -1.62 24.29
C ARG A 641 27.90 -0.68 23.10
N ILE A 642 28.67 0.41 23.22
CA ILE A 642 28.89 1.36 22.12
C ILE A 642 29.66 0.70 20.96
N VAL A 643 30.61 -0.17 21.28
CA VAL A 643 31.34 -0.95 20.27
C VAL A 643 30.36 -1.83 19.48
N LEU A 644 29.50 -2.58 20.16
CA LEU A 644 28.53 -3.45 19.51
C LEU A 644 27.44 -2.67 18.74
N GLU A 645 26.95 -1.54 19.29
CA GLU A 645 26.04 -0.63 18.58
C GLU A 645 26.63 -0.16 17.24
N SER A 646 27.93 0.15 17.22
CA SER A 646 28.63 0.56 15.99
C SER A 646 28.81 -0.59 14.99
N ALA A 647 29.13 -1.80 15.47
CA ALA A 647 29.25 -2.98 14.62
C ALA A 647 27.90 -3.39 14.02
N PHE A 648 26.82 -3.30 14.81
CA PHE A 648 25.45 -3.47 14.32
C PHE A 648 25.15 -2.46 13.21
N THR A 649 25.47 -1.18 13.41
CA THR A 649 25.21 -0.14 12.41
C THR A 649 25.91 -0.46 11.09
N LEU A 650 27.17 -0.93 11.14
CA LEU A 650 27.92 -1.34 9.95
C LEU A 650 27.27 -2.55 9.25
N ALA A 651 26.87 -3.58 10.00
CA ALA A 651 26.22 -4.76 9.43
C ALA A 651 24.85 -4.44 8.83
N CYS A 652 24.04 -3.65 9.53
CA CYS A 652 22.70 -3.22 9.14
C CYS A 652 22.70 -2.31 7.90
N THR A 653 23.77 -1.53 7.69
CA THR A 653 23.92 -0.68 6.48
C THR A 653 24.56 -1.41 5.31
N SER A 654 24.99 -2.66 5.49
CA SER A 654 25.61 -3.44 4.42
C SER A 654 24.62 -3.70 3.25
N PRO A 655 25.12 -3.92 2.02
CA PRO A 655 24.26 -4.29 0.89
C PRO A 655 23.43 -5.55 1.13
N PHE A 656 23.86 -6.45 2.03
CA PHE A 656 23.14 -7.68 2.37
C PHE A 656 21.84 -7.44 3.17
N VAL A 657 21.66 -6.23 3.72
CA VAL A 657 20.44 -5.80 4.42
C VAL A 657 19.73 -4.69 3.65
N THR A 658 20.48 -3.80 3.03
CA THR A 658 19.96 -2.60 2.34
C THR A 658 19.67 -2.81 0.85
N SER A 659 19.95 -3.99 0.30
CA SER A 659 19.70 -4.31 -1.11
C SER A 659 18.98 -5.64 -1.29
N VAL A 660 18.30 -5.80 -2.43
CA VAL A 660 17.61 -7.00 -2.88
C VAL A 660 18.38 -7.57 -4.07
N GLY A 661 18.82 -8.83 -3.96
CA GLY A 661 19.58 -9.51 -5.03
C GLY A 661 21.10 -9.29 -4.98
N PHE A 662 21.66 -9.00 -3.81
CA PHE A 662 23.11 -8.80 -3.59
C PHE A 662 23.85 -10.05 -3.04
#